data_AF-A0A0L8HDQ9-F1
#
_entry.id   AF-A0A0L8HDQ9-F1
#
_cell.length_a   1.000
_cell.length_b   1.000
_cell.length_c   1.000
_cell.angle_alpha   90.00
_cell.angle_beta   90.00
_cell.angle_gamma   90.00
#
_symmetry.space_group_name_H-M   'P 1'
#
loop_
_entity.id
_entity.type
_entity.pdbx_description
1 polymer ?
#
loop_
_entity_poly.entity_id
_entity_poly.type
_entity_poly.pdbx_seq_one_letter_code
_entity_poly.pdbx_strand_id
1 'polypeptide(L)'
;MELYQIASQPNQIAKEADKISRKIQEIEKKKMVVQLEFDECFETLRSLESISLERDKEKQNLVESLQKTSLSKLEIEKNIYALKSSLEQVKDRLAQKCTEKDEVDISIQQMLNEKQRRLEYVTIMSRNIEKDQRELKKAELQVKIAKDNLNHLRHILNKISQQKESVPIDDENRAKKIQDLKAENEIKSQQLSSQNRLMATENIKFDKNVQHEQELLHEYFEGDLELQELSRLAILKTIERDKKAREKNRADNRYRCIKEELKAKYGLIDDHKKKLREKKKRLKVFAQKYESMKTDRNKYVTLIQSSTQKTSELRQKIKIIQNEMEILRTAVVLKDKQLHKERLKHMQNVMLRDALREDIDRHHRKVIDLEEQCEQQKIEIRKFNYMINQTEEHMIKLRKRYENAIQERNKKGEWLIKINSEFSEWEIKCKKMAKSVVERDNEKYLRFLDGDDPSPLELSQKIEKLEVRLSNMEKQLMEKELLINQVTHLLERTKQKADTGKDDTLKLAKSINEMQRKIKETTRKMMSLTAELSMNQANAMMLNHELKQEEDLIGQCYARMAQGEAPSEAIEQEWLKKKNEEQQQKNRLLEKQWLEEEEVHLRKVGSTLTTAEQRPNAYMPDIGCDLPVPRPYGKHAPFKPQEPGSNMRYIRKPNPVLIDI
;
A
#
# COMPACT_ATOMS: atom_id res chain seq x y z
N MET A 1 -134.43 -39.76 -33.27
CA MET A 1 -133.34 -38.83 -33.66
C MET A 1 -132.09 -38.94 -32.76
N GLU A 2 -131.95 -39.99 -31.94
CA GLU A 2 -130.81 -40.11 -30.99
C GLU A 2 -129.66 -41.01 -31.49
N LEU A 3 -129.86 -41.83 -32.54
CA LEU A 3 -128.83 -42.74 -33.05
C LEU A 3 -127.76 -42.09 -33.95
N TYR A 4 -128.01 -40.89 -34.49
CA TYR A 4 -127.04 -40.18 -35.35
C TYR A 4 -126.03 -39.34 -34.55
N GLN A 5 -126.31 -39.02 -33.28
CA GLN A 5 -125.37 -38.37 -32.37
C GLN A 5 -124.37 -39.35 -31.73
N ILE A 6 -124.75 -40.63 -31.57
CA ILE A 6 -123.87 -41.65 -30.98
C ILE A 6 -122.80 -42.13 -32.00
N ALA A 7 -123.11 -42.12 -33.30
CA ALA A 7 -122.17 -42.53 -34.36
C ALA A 7 -121.09 -41.46 -34.69
N SER A 8 -121.29 -40.18 -34.36
CA SER A 8 -120.36 -39.09 -34.66
C SER A 8 -119.39 -38.76 -33.52
N GLN A 9 -119.71 -39.16 -32.28
CA GLN A 9 -118.87 -38.97 -31.09
C GLN A 9 -117.48 -39.61 -31.19
N PRO A 10 -117.30 -40.85 -31.71
CA PRO A 10 -115.96 -41.46 -31.83
C PRO A 10 -115.04 -40.70 -32.78
N ASN A 11 -115.58 -40.14 -33.87
CA ASN A 11 -114.83 -39.36 -34.86
C ASN A 11 -114.46 -37.96 -34.35
N GLN A 12 -115.27 -37.35 -33.49
CA GLN A 12 -114.90 -36.11 -32.80
C GLN A 12 -113.79 -36.35 -31.76
N ILE A 13 -113.92 -37.42 -30.97
CA ILE A 13 -112.90 -37.82 -29.99
C ILE A 13 -111.56 -38.16 -30.67
N ALA A 14 -111.58 -38.84 -31.83
CA ALA A 14 -110.36 -39.13 -32.59
C ALA A 14 -109.65 -37.87 -33.11
N LYS A 15 -110.41 -36.88 -33.62
CA LYS A 15 -109.86 -35.60 -34.07
C LYS A 15 -109.31 -34.75 -32.92
N GLU A 16 -109.93 -34.82 -31.75
CA GLU A 16 -109.44 -34.17 -30.53
C GLU A 16 -108.17 -34.87 -30.01
N ALA A 17 -108.12 -36.20 -30.04
CA ALA A 17 -106.93 -36.99 -29.71
C ALA A 17 -105.76 -36.65 -30.65
N ASP A 18 -105.98 -36.55 -31.96
CA ASP A 18 -104.95 -36.14 -32.92
C ASP A 18 -104.43 -34.72 -32.68
N LYS A 19 -105.32 -33.77 -32.32
CA LYS A 19 -104.91 -32.41 -31.94
C LYS A 19 -104.07 -32.41 -30.66
N ILE A 20 -104.43 -33.25 -29.68
CA ILE A 20 -103.67 -33.40 -28.44
C ILE A 20 -102.31 -34.04 -28.72
N SER A 21 -102.23 -35.10 -29.52
CA SER A 21 -100.96 -35.73 -29.94
C SER A 21 -100.03 -34.77 -30.67
N ARG A 22 -100.56 -33.93 -31.57
CA ARG A 22 -99.74 -32.89 -32.23
C ARG A 22 -99.21 -31.85 -31.24
N LYS A 23 -100.04 -31.40 -30.30
CA LYS A 23 -99.62 -30.49 -29.23
C LYS A 23 -98.56 -31.12 -28.32
N ILE A 24 -98.69 -32.40 -27.99
CA ILE A 24 -97.70 -33.16 -27.20
C ILE A 24 -96.36 -33.21 -27.95
N GLN A 25 -96.37 -33.56 -29.24
CA GLN A 25 -95.15 -33.58 -30.06
C GLN A 25 -94.51 -32.18 -30.19
N GLU A 26 -95.32 -31.13 -30.27
CA GLU A 26 -94.82 -29.75 -30.32
C GLU A 26 -94.18 -29.32 -28.99
N ILE A 27 -94.78 -29.72 -27.86
CA ILE A 27 -94.24 -29.50 -26.52
C ILE A 27 -92.97 -30.33 -26.30
N GLU A 28 -92.91 -31.57 -26.77
CA GLU A 28 -91.71 -32.41 -26.70
C GLU A 28 -90.54 -31.82 -27.49
N LYS A 29 -90.80 -31.28 -28.68
CA LYS A 29 -89.77 -30.56 -29.46
C LYS A 29 -89.28 -29.32 -28.73
N LYS A 30 -90.19 -28.51 -28.16
CA LYS A 30 -89.82 -27.33 -27.36
C LYS A 30 -89.02 -27.72 -26.11
N LYS A 31 -89.40 -28.79 -25.43
CA LYS A 31 -88.65 -29.35 -24.30
C LYS A 31 -87.23 -29.75 -24.70
N MET A 32 -87.07 -30.40 -25.86
CA MET A 32 -85.76 -30.82 -26.37
C MET A 32 -84.86 -29.63 -26.70
N VAL A 33 -85.42 -28.55 -27.29
CA VAL A 33 -84.66 -27.32 -27.57
C VAL A 33 -84.21 -26.65 -26.26
N VAL A 34 -85.11 -26.51 -25.29
CA VAL A 34 -84.77 -25.93 -23.97
C VAL A 34 -83.73 -26.80 -23.23
N GLN A 35 -83.78 -28.12 -23.40
CA GLN A 35 -82.78 -29.03 -22.81
C GLN A 35 -81.39 -28.80 -23.42
N LEU A 36 -81.29 -28.64 -24.74
CA LEU A 36 -80.03 -28.34 -25.43
C LEU A 36 -79.48 -26.98 -25.01
N GLU A 37 -80.32 -25.95 -24.93
CA GLU A 37 -79.92 -24.63 -24.43
C GLU A 37 -79.43 -24.69 -22.97
N PHE A 38 -80.08 -25.51 -22.13
CA PHE A 38 -79.64 -25.74 -20.75
C PHE A 38 -78.26 -26.40 -20.70
N ASP A 39 -78.02 -27.43 -21.52
CA ASP A 39 -76.74 -28.14 -21.56
C ASP A 39 -75.60 -27.23 -22.07
N GLU A 40 -75.86 -26.37 -23.06
CA GLU A 40 -74.90 -25.34 -23.53
C GLU A 40 -74.61 -24.29 -22.44
N CYS A 41 -75.64 -23.80 -21.75
CA CYS A 41 -75.46 -22.90 -20.60
C CYS A 41 -74.68 -23.58 -19.46
N PHE A 42 -74.87 -24.88 -19.24
CA PHE A 42 -74.17 -25.63 -18.20
C PHE A 42 -72.69 -25.81 -18.53
N GLU A 43 -72.36 -26.17 -19.78
CA GLU A 43 -70.99 -26.27 -20.29
C GLU A 43 -70.25 -24.93 -20.18
N THR A 44 -70.89 -23.84 -20.58
CA THR A 44 -70.30 -22.49 -20.49
C THR A 44 -70.07 -22.07 -19.03
N LEU A 45 -71.01 -22.35 -18.12
CA LEU A 45 -70.84 -22.07 -16.70
C LEU A 45 -69.67 -22.85 -16.09
N ARG A 46 -69.52 -24.13 -16.47
CA ARG A 46 -68.40 -24.98 -16.05
C ARG A 46 -67.05 -24.45 -16.56
N SER A 47 -67.02 -23.95 -17.79
CA SER A 47 -65.81 -23.33 -18.36
C SER A 47 -65.42 -22.05 -17.62
N LEU A 48 -66.41 -21.22 -17.24
CA LEU A 48 -66.21 -19.99 -16.47
C LEU A 48 -65.73 -20.28 -15.04
N GLU A 49 -66.26 -21.30 -14.38
CA GLU A 49 -65.78 -21.75 -13.06
C GLU A 49 -64.31 -22.20 -13.12
N SER A 50 -63.93 -22.94 -14.17
CA SER A 50 -62.53 -23.34 -14.37
C SER A 50 -61.60 -22.14 -14.53
N ILE A 51 -62.00 -21.16 -15.34
CA ILE A 51 -61.23 -19.92 -15.56
C ILE A 51 -61.14 -19.10 -14.27
N SER A 52 -62.22 -19.01 -13.48
CA SER A 52 -62.23 -18.34 -12.18
C SER A 52 -61.22 -18.98 -11.23
N LEU A 53 -61.20 -20.31 -11.16
CA LEU A 53 -60.30 -21.05 -10.27
C LEU A 53 -58.82 -20.86 -10.66
N GLU A 54 -58.52 -20.83 -11.96
CA GLU A 54 -57.17 -20.53 -12.45
C GLU A 54 -56.75 -19.10 -12.09
N ARG A 55 -57.65 -18.12 -12.25
CA ARG A 55 -57.38 -16.74 -11.86
C ARG A 55 -57.17 -16.56 -10.37
N ASP A 56 -57.90 -17.28 -9.53
CA ASP A 56 -57.70 -17.24 -8.08
C ASP A 56 -56.33 -17.81 -7.69
N LYS A 57 -55.87 -18.88 -8.35
CA LYS A 57 -54.52 -19.42 -8.16
C LYS A 57 -53.44 -18.41 -8.61
N GLU A 58 -53.61 -17.78 -9.77
CA GLU A 58 -52.68 -16.74 -10.24
C GLU A 58 -52.61 -15.56 -9.27
N LYS A 59 -53.77 -15.12 -8.76
CA LYS A 59 -53.86 -14.05 -7.77
C LYS A 59 -53.13 -14.42 -6.47
N GLN A 60 -53.30 -15.64 -5.96
CA GLN A 60 -52.57 -16.12 -4.78
C GLN A 60 -51.05 -16.12 -5.01
N ASN A 61 -50.59 -16.64 -6.14
CA ASN A 61 -49.17 -16.65 -6.49
C ASN A 61 -48.58 -15.23 -6.59
N LEU A 62 -49.35 -14.29 -7.15
CA LEU A 62 -48.95 -12.88 -7.22
C LEU A 62 -48.86 -12.26 -5.82
N VAL A 63 -49.82 -12.51 -4.94
CA VAL A 63 -49.81 -12.02 -3.54
C VAL A 63 -48.61 -12.56 -2.78
N GLU A 64 -48.29 -13.85 -2.91
CA GLU A 64 -47.10 -14.44 -2.28
C GLU A 64 -45.80 -13.83 -2.81
N SER A 65 -45.71 -13.61 -4.13
CA SER A 65 -44.54 -12.95 -4.74
C SER A 65 -44.36 -11.50 -4.26
N LEU A 66 -45.46 -10.77 -4.06
CA LEU A 66 -45.49 -9.42 -3.49
C LEU A 66 -45.07 -9.42 -2.02
N GLN A 67 -45.51 -10.39 -1.23
CA GLN A 67 -45.06 -10.52 0.17
C GLN A 67 -43.57 -10.82 0.26
N LYS A 68 -43.05 -11.74 -0.57
CA LYS A 68 -41.60 -12.05 -0.61
C LYS A 68 -40.76 -10.83 -0.99
N THR A 69 -41.20 -10.06 -2.00
CA THR A 69 -40.50 -8.83 -2.39
C THR A 69 -40.58 -7.74 -1.33
N SER A 70 -41.72 -7.61 -0.63
CA SER A 70 -41.88 -6.68 0.50
C SER A 70 -40.93 -6.99 1.66
N LEU A 71 -40.79 -8.27 2.03
CA LEU A 71 -39.86 -8.71 3.07
C LEU A 71 -38.39 -8.43 2.68
N SER A 72 -38.01 -8.73 1.44
CA SER A 72 -36.66 -8.42 0.93
C SER A 72 -36.36 -6.93 0.95
N LYS A 73 -37.35 -6.08 0.60
CA LYS A 73 -37.20 -4.62 0.68
C LYS A 73 -36.95 -4.16 2.12
N LEU A 74 -37.67 -4.71 3.09
CA LEU A 74 -37.50 -4.38 4.50
C LEU A 74 -36.11 -4.76 5.04
N GLU A 75 -35.57 -5.90 4.61
CA GLU A 75 -34.18 -6.29 4.92
C GLU A 75 -33.15 -5.35 4.31
N ILE A 76 -33.35 -4.93 3.06
CA ILE A 76 -32.48 -3.95 2.40
C ILE A 76 -32.51 -2.61 3.15
N GLU A 77 -33.69 -2.15 3.58
CA GLU A 77 -33.83 -0.91 4.37
C GLU A 77 -33.10 -0.99 5.72
N LYS A 78 -33.20 -2.12 6.42
CA LYS A 78 -32.42 -2.37 7.65
C LYS A 78 -30.91 -2.34 7.40
N ASN A 79 -30.46 -2.95 6.31
CA ASN A 79 -29.04 -2.95 5.92
C ASN A 79 -28.55 -1.53 5.57
N ILE A 80 -29.36 -0.73 4.87
CA ILE A 80 -29.05 0.67 4.59
C ILE A 80 -28.93 1.48 5.88
N TYR A 81 -29.82 1.26 6.84
CA TYR A 81 -29.76 1.94 8.14
C TYR A 81 -28.49 1.56 8.92
N ALA A 82 -28.14 0.28 8.98
CA ALA A 82 -26.91 -0.19 9.61
C ALA A 82 -25.65 0.42 8.94
N LEU A 83 -25.63 0.46 7.60
CA LEU A 83 -24.53 1.08 6.85
C LEU A 83 -24.42 2.59 7.11
N LYS A 84 -25.55 3.31 7.21
CA LYS A 84 -25.56 4.73 7.57
C LYS A 84 -24.99 4.96 8.98
N SER A 85 -25.39 4.14 9.96
CA SER A 85 -24.86 4.23 11.32
C SER A 85 -23.35 3.96 11.36
N SER A 86 -22.87 2.94 10.63
CA SER A 86 -21.44 2.66 10.51
C SER A 86 -20.67 3.79 9.81
N LEU A 87 -21.27 4.44 8.81
CA LEU A 87 -20.66 5.57 8.12
C LEU A 87 -20.47 6.75 9.07
N GLU A 88 -21.47 7.05 9.90
CA GLU A 88 -21.41 8.14 10.87
C GLU A 88 -20.32 7.89 11.92
N GLN A 89 -20.22 6.67 12.45
CA GLN A 89 -19.13 6.28 13.35
C GLN A 89 -17.74 6.45 12.73
N VAL A 90 -17.60 6.18 11.43
CA VAL A 90 -16.33 6.38 10.72
C VAL A 90 -16.00 7.87 10.55
N LYS A 91 -16.99 8.72 10.29
CA LYS A 91 -16.79 10.18 10.25
C LYS A 91 -16.35 10.72 11.60
N ASP A 92 -16.98 10.28 12.69
CA ASP A 92 -16.60 10.71 14.05
C ASP A 92 -15.16 10.30 14.39
N ARG A 93 -14.77 9.08 14.02
CA ARG A 93 -13.37 8.62 14.18
C ARG A 93 -12.39 9.43 13.34
N LEU A 94 -12.77 9.81 12.12
CA LEU A 94 -11.94 10.67 11.27
C LEU A 94 -11.80 12.07 11.88
N ALA A 95 -12.88 12.64 12.41
CA ALA A 95 -12.85 13.92 13.10
C ALA A 95 -11.90 13.88 14.31
N GLN A 96 -11.98 12.83 15.14
CA GLN A 96 -11.04 12.61 16.26
C GLN A 96 -9.58 12.48 15.79
N LYS A 97 -9.33 11.80 14.68
CA LYS A 97 -7.96 11.68 14.14
C LYS A 97 -7.43 13.00 13.58
N CYS A 98 -8.29 13.86 13.05
CA CYS A 98 -7.90 15.21 12.65
C CYS A 98 -7.53 16.07 13.87
N THR A 99 -8.31 16.02 14.95
CA THR A 99 -7.98 16.78 16.17
C THR A 99 -6.68 16.30 16.82
N GLU A 100 -6.46 14.99 16.91
CA GLU A 100 -5.18 14.42 17.40
C GLU A 100 -3.99 14.89 16.54
N LYS A 101 -4.16 14.97 15.22
CA LYS A 101 -3.13 15.48 14.32
C LYS A 101 -2.81 16.95 14.62
N ASP A 102 -3.84 17.79 14.76
CA ASP A 102 -3.67 19.21 15.02
C ASP A 102 -2.96 19.44 16.38
N GLU A 103 -3.27 18.64 17.41
CA GLU A 103 -2.57 18.66 18.70
C GLU A 103 -1.07 18.32 18.57
N VAL A 104 -0.74 17.30 17.77
CA VAL A 104 0.65 16.92 17.49
C VAL A 104 1.37 18.02 16.71
N ASP A 105 0.72 18.64 15.72
CA ASP A 105 1.29 19.74 14.94
C ASP A 105 1.59 20.95 15.83
N ILE A 106 0.71 21.27 16.78
CA ILE A 106 0.96 22.30 17.81
C ILE A 106 2.16 21.93 18.69
N SER A 107 2.25 20.67 19.14
CA SER A 107 3.38 20.19 19.95
C SER A 107 4.71 20.28 19.19
N ILE A 108 4.73 19.93 17.90
CA ILE A 108 5.91 20.05 17.04
C ILE A 108 6.33 21.53 16.93
N GLN A 109 5.39 22.45 16.73
CA GLN A 109 5.71 23.89 16.68
C GLN A 109 6.30 24.40 18.00
N GLN A 110 5.77 23.97 19.15
CA GLN A 110 6.34 24.31 20.46
C GLN A 110 7.78 23.80 20.60
N MET A 111 8.04 22.55 20.21
CA MET A 111 9.39 21.96 20.24
C MET A 111 10.37 22.67 19.30
N LEU A 112 9.92 23.10 18.11
CA LEU A 112 10.72 23.88 17.19
C LEU A 112 11.08 25.25 17.77
N ASN A 113 10.12 25.93 18.40
CA ASN A 113 10.35 27.20 19.08
C ASN A 113 11.33 27.05 20.26
N GLU A 114 11.22 25.99 21.06
CA GLU A 114 12.20 25.70 22.12
C GLU A 114 13.60 25.44 21.56
N LYS A 115 13.71 24.66 20.48
CA LYS A 115 14.99 24.42 19.80
C LYS A 115 15.62 25.73 19.36
N GLN A 116 14.83 26.65 18.81
CA GLN A 116 15.31 27.96 18.36
C GLN A 116 15.80 28.83 19.53
N ARG A 117 15.06 28.89 20.63
CA ARG A 117 15.50 29.57 21.87
C ARG A 117 16.80 28.99 22.43
N ARG A 118 16.95 27.66 22.41
CA ARG A 118 18.20 27.00 22.85
C ARG A 118 19.37 27.33 21.92
N LEU A 119 19.13 27.40 20.61
CA LEU A 119 20.16 27.78 19.64
C LEU A 119 20.62 29.23 19.83
N GLU A 120 19.68 30.16 20.05
CA GLU A 120 19.98 31.55 20.37
C GLU A 120 20.80 31.65 21.66
N TYR A 121 20.41 30.92 22.70
CA TYR A 121 21.15 30.85 23.96
C TYR A 121 22.59 30.33 23.78
N VAL A 122 22.77 29.23 23.04
CA VAL A 122 24.11 28.68 22.73
C VAL A 122 24.93 29.70 21.95
N THR A 123 24.32 30.40 20.99
CA THR A 123 25.00 31.43 20.20
C THR A 123 25.48 32.60 21.07
N ILE A 124 24.66 33.04 22.03
CA ILE A 124 25.04 34.08 23.00
C ILE A 124 26.18 33.57 23.90
N MET A 125 26.08 32.34 24.41
CA MET A 125 27.12 31.77 25.26
C MET A 125 28.45 31.58 24.53
N SER A 126 28.44 31.17 23.27
CA SER A 126 29.65 31.10 22.43
C SER A 126 30.31 32.47 22.29
N ARG A 127 29.54 33.55 22.08
CA ARG A 127 30.08 34.92 22.02
C ARG A 127 30.69 35.37 23.36
N ASN A 128 30.09 34.99 24.48
CA ASN A 128 30.65 35.27 25.81
C ASN A 128 31.96 34.52 26.03
N ILE A 129 32.03 33.23 25.68
CA ILE A 129 33.26 32.44 25.76
C ILE A 129 34.37 33.07 24.91
N GLU A 130 34.06 33.53 23.69
CA GLU A 130 35.04 34.22 22.84
C GLU A 130 35.52 35.55 23.43
N LYS A 131 34.66 36.25 24.18
CA LYS A 131 35.02 37.47 24.90
C LYS A 131 35.95 37.13 26.08
N ASP A 132 35.60 36.15 26.89
CA ASP A 132 36.39 35.69 28.04
C ASP A 132 37.76 35.16 27.60
N GLN A 133 37.83 34.46 26.46
CA GLN A 133 39.10 34.02 25.87
C GLN A 133 39.99 35.19 25.42
N ARG A 134 39.40 36.28 24.92
CA ARG A 134 40.16 37.51 24.59
C ARG A 134 40.66 38.20 25.84
N GLU A 135 39.86 38.23 26.91
CA GLU A 135 40.25 38.80 28.20
C GLU A 135 41.37 37.98 28.87
N LEU A 136 41.27 36.65 28.83
CA LEU A 136 42.31 35.74 29.32
C LEU A 136 43.65 35.97 28.61
N LYS A 137 43.65 36.07 27.27
CA LYS A 137 44.87 36.35 26.49
C LYS A 137 45.51 37.70 26.87
N LYS A 138 44.70 38.72 27.17
CA LYS A 138 45.22 40.02 27.66
C LYS A 138 45.85 39.87 29.05
N ALA A 139 45.20 39.14 29.96
CA ALA A 139 45.73 38.88 31.29
C ALA A 139 47.03 38.06 31.26
N GLU A 140 47.11 37.04 30.40
CA GLU A 140 48.33 36.24 30.18
C GLU A 140 49.48 37.11 29.68
N LEU A 141 49.22 38.04 28.76
CA LEU A 141 50.22 38.99 28.28
C LEU A 141 50.69 39.93 29.39
N GLN A 142 49.78 40.43 30.23
CA GLN A 142 50.13 41.25 31.40
C GLN A 142 50.98 40.48 32.41
N VAL A 143 50.67 39.21 32.68
CA VAL A 143 51.47 38.35 33.55
C VAL A 143 52.87 38.13 32.96
N LYS A 144 52.99 37.99 31.64
CA LYS A 144 54.30 37.87 30.97
C LYS A 144 55.13 39.13 31.14
N ILE A 145 54.55 40.30 30.90
CA ILE A 145 55.20 41.60 31.13
C ILE A 145 55.63 41.75 32.59
N ALA A 146 54.78 41.39 33.55
CA ALA A 146 55.11 41.44 34.97
C ALA A 146 56.26 40.49 35.36
N LYS A 147 56.31 39.27 34.77
CA LYS A 147 57.41 38.33 34.96
C LYS A 147 58.72 38.86 34.38
N ASP A 148 58.68 39.46 33.20
CA ASP A 148 59.87 40.06 32.56
C ASP A 148 60.38 41.26 33.38
N ASN A 149 59.48 42.09 33.89
CA ASN A 149 59.81 43.19 34.82
C ASN A 149 60.41 42.67 36.14
N LEU A 150 59.88 41.57 36.70
CA LEU A 150 60.41 40.96 37.92
C LEU A 150 61.80 40.35 37.70
N ASN A 151 62.04 39.76 36.53
CA ASN A 151 63.37 39.29 36.13
C ASN A 151 64.35 40.45 35.97
N HIS A 152 63.92 41.58 35.41
CA HIS A 152 64.72 42.80 35.32
C HIS A 152 65.06 43.37 36.72
N LEU A 153 64.08 43.45 37.62
CA LEU A 153 64.30 43.88 39.01
C LEU A 153 65.23 42.93 39.78
N ARG A 154 65.11 41.61 39.58
CA ARG A 154 66.06 40.62 40.14
C ARG A 154 67.48 40.84 39.62
N HIS A 155 67.64 41.20 38.34
CA HIS A 155 68.95 41.50 37.78
C HIS A 155 69.56 42.78 38.38
N ILE A 156 68.74 43.81 38.62
CA ILE A 156 69.16 45.02 39.34
C ILE A 156 69.52 44.71 40.80
N LEU A 157 68.71 43.90 41.51
CA LEU A 157 68.99 43.48 42.88
C LEU A 157 70.30 42.69 43.00
N ASN A 158 70.60 41.83 42.02
CA ASN A 158 71.88 41.14 41.96
C ASN A 158 73.07 42.09 41.71
N LYS A 159 72.90 43.14 40.88
CA LYS A 159 73.91 44.21 40.73
C LYS A 159 74.12 45.02 42.01
N ILE A 160 73.04 45.37 42.72
CA ILE A 160 73.11 46.09 44.00
C ILE A 160 73.73 45.18 45.09
N SER A 161 73.44 43.87 45.07
CA SER A 161 74.05 42.91 46.00
C SER A 161 75.55 42.74 45.75
N GLN A 162 75.99 42.74 44.48
CA GLN A 162 77.41 42.76 44.11
C GLN A 162 78.11 44.07 44.51
N GLN A 163 77.39 45.21 44.55
CA GLN A 163 77.90 46.47 45.08
C GLN A 163 77.93 46.52 46.62
N LYS A 164 77.11 45.70 47.29
CA LYS A 164 77.11 45.55 48.76
C LYS A 164 78.25 44.65 49.25
N GLU A 165 78.77 43.76 48.41
CA GLU A 165 79.97 42.95 48.69
C GLU A 165 81.30 43.69 48.47
N SER A 166 81.28 44.94 47.96
CA SER A 166 82.47 45.78 47.76
C SER A 166 82.52 47.00 48.69
N VAL A 167 82.06 46.87 49.94
CA VAL A 167 82.28 47.86 51.00
C VAL A 167 83.35 47.32 51.96
N PRO A 168 84.54 47.94 52.05
CA PRO A 168 85.55 47.58 53.05
C PRO A 168 85.05 47.91 54.45
N ILE A 169 85.09 46.92 55.34
CA ILE A 169 85.11 47.16 56.78
C ILE A 169 86.57 47.45 57.13
N ASP A 170 86.89 48.71 57.36
CA ASP A 170 88.14 49.13 57.98
C ASP A 170 88.16 48.62 59.43
N ASP A 171 88.96 47.58 59.67
CA ASP A 171 89.45 47.22 61.01
C ASP A 171 90.99 47.27 60.98
N GLU A 172 91.52 48.41 60.53
CA GLU A 172 92.96 48.70 60.45
C GLU A 172 93.42 49.60 61.63
N ASN A 173 92.92 49.37 62.85
CA ASN A 173 93.39 50.12 64.03
C ASN A 173 93.26 49.41 65.39
N ARG A 174 93.49 48.08 65.45
CA ARG A 174 93.61 47.33 66.73
C ARG A 174 94.79 46.37 66.85
N ALA A 175 95.82 46.50 66.01
CA ALA A 175 97.04 45.68 66.08
C ALA A 175 98.30 46.44 66.59
N LYS A 176 98.18 47.68 67.08
CA LYS A 176 99.29 48.50 67.62
C LYS A 176 99.04 49.07 69.04
N LYS A 177 98.20 48.42 69.86
CA LYS A 177 97.97 48.81 71.28
C LYS A 177 98.00 47.64 72.27
N ILE A 178 98.45 46.46 71.83
CA ILE A 178 98.58 45.25 72.67
C ILE A 178 100.06 44.81 72.79
N GLN A 179 100.97 45.43 72.03
CA GLN A 179 102.40 45.14 72.08
C GLN A 179 103.17 46.09 73.03
N ASP A 180 102.61 47.26 73.36
CA ASP A 180 103.26 48.27 74.22
C ASP A 180 102.93 48.11 75.72
N LEU A 181 101.95 47.26 76.09
CA LEU A 181 101.63 46.92 77.49
C LEU A 181 102.33 45.63 77.98
N LYS A 182 103.13 44.98 77.12
CA LYS A 182 103.97 43.83 77.50
C LYS A 182 105.41 44.21 77.89
N ALA A 183 105.84 45.45 77.63
CA ALA A 183 107.15 45.95 78.03
C ALA A 183 107.16 46.67 79.39
N GLU A 184 106.00 46.93 80.01
CA GLU A 184 105.89 47.62 81.31
C GLU A 184 105.88 46.65 82.52
N ASN A 185 105.77 45.33 82.28
CA ASN A 185 105.83 44.29 83.33
C ASN A 185 107.17 43.54 83.42
N GLU A 186 108.11 43.78 82.51
CA GLU A 186 109.47 43.19 82.59
C GLU A 186 110.41 43.98 83.51
N ILE A 187 110.08 45.25 83.81
CA ILE A 187 110.87 46.12 84.72
C ILE A 187 110.54 45.87 86.21
N LYS A 188 109.45 45.15 86.53
CA LYS A 188 109.13 44.71 87.91
C LYS A 188 109.63 43.29 88.23
N SER A 189 110.22 42.58 87.26
CA SER A 189 110.74 41.21 87.44
C SER A 189 112.24 41.14 87.75
N GLN A 190 112.89 42.28 88.06
CA GLN A 190 114.31 42.35 88.46
C GLN A 190 114.55 42.74 89.94
N GLN A 191 113.49 42.89 90.75
CA GLN A 191 113.59 43.27 92.18
C GLN A 191 113.31 42.12 93.17
N LEU A 192 113.26 40.87 92.70
CA LEU A 192 112.98 39.70 93.56
C LEU A 192 113.98 38.55 93.36
N SER A 193 115.24 38.89 93.06
CA SER A 193 116.37 37.94 92.97
C SER A 193 117.28 38.01 94.22
N SER A 194 116.72 38.24 95.41
CA SER A 194 117.47 38.29 96.66
C SER A 194 116.70 37.68 97.84
N GLN A 195 116.31 36.40 97.75
CA GLN A 195 116.08 35.58 98.96
C GLN A 195 116.13 34.06 98.69
N ASN A 196 117.28 33.57 98.19
CA ASN A 196 117.54 32.13 98.05
C ASN A 196 118.17 31.52 99.31
N ARG A 197 117.34 31.18 100.30
CA ARG A 197 117.61 30.11 101.27
C ARG A 197 116.28 29.44 101.65
N LEU A 198 115.91 28.36 100.94
CA LEU A 198 115.12 27.18 101.38
C LEU A 198 114.62 26.34 100.16
N MET A 199 115.54 25.84 99.31
CA MET A 199 115.21 24.92 98.21
C MET A 199 115.38 23.45 98.61
N ALA A 200 114.35 22.85 99.21
CA ALA A 200 114.25 21.38 99.33
C ALA A 200 112.80 20.88 99.48
N THR A 201 111.91 21.68 100.06
CA THR A 201 110.51 21.29 100.32
C THR A 201 109.52 21.73 99.22
N GLU A 202 109.92 22.65 98.35
CA GLU A 202 109.08 23.14 97.23
C GLU A 202 109.20 22.27 95.98
N ASN A 203 110.37 21.67 95.71
CA ASN A 203 110.54 20.76 94.56
C ASN A 203 109.65 19.51 94.64
N ILE A 204 109.45 18.94 95.85
CA ILE A 204 108.57 17.76 96.01
C ILE A 204 107.09 18.12 95.78
N LYS A 205 106.67 19.36 96.09
CA LYS A 205 105.31 19.83 95.80
C LYS A 205 105.14 20.19 94.33
N PHE A 206 106.19 20.73 93.71
CA PHE A 206 106.22 21.01 92.27
C PHE A 206 106.13 19.72 91.45
N ASP A 207 106.91 18.69 91.79
CA ASP A 207 106.86 17.40 91.09
C ASP A 207 105.50 16.70 91.21
N LYS A 208 104.85 16.80 92.39
CA LYS A 208 103.46 16.29 92.56
C LYS A 208 102.44 17.09 91.74
N ASN A 209 102.61 18.40 91.64
CA ASN A 209 101.73 19.24 90.82
C ASN A 209 101.94 18.96 89.32
N VAL A 210 103.18 18.72 88.88
CA VAL A 210 103.50 18.35 87.49
C VAL A 210 102.94 16.98 87.15
N GLN A 211 103.01 16.00 88.05
CA GLN A 211 102.38 14.69 87.86
C GLN A 211 100.86 14.81 87.77
N HIS A 212 100.23 15.60 88.65
CA HIS A 212 98.79 15.84 88.61
C HIS A 212 98.37 16.55 87.32
N GLU A 213 99.17 17.50 86.83
CA GLU A 213 98.93 18.20 85.55
C GLU A 213 99.09 17.27 84.34
N GLN A 214 100.04 16.33 84.40
CA GLN A 214 100.21 15.30 83.37
C GLN A 214 99.05 14.30 83.35
N GLU A 215 98.53 13.90 84.52
CA GLU A 215 97.32 13.07 84.63
C GLU A 215 96.09 13.80 84.06
N LEU A 216 95.90 15.07 84.42
CA LEU A 216 94.83 15.92 83.88
C LEU A 216 94.93 16.10 82.37
N LEU A 217 96.14 16.24 81.83
CA LEU A 217 96.36 16.31 80.39
C LEU A 217 96.04 14.98 79.70
N HIS A 218 96.39 13.85 80.32
CA HIS A 218 96.05 12.54 79.78
C HIS A 218 94.53 12.34 79.73
N GLU A 219 93.82 12.67 80.82
CA GLU A 219 92.35 12.64 80.87
C GLU A 219 91.71 13.60 79.85
N TYR A 220 92.31 14.78 79.63
CA TYR A 220 91.88 15.71 78.61
C TYR A 220 92.03 15.15 77.19
N PHE A 221 93.17 14.52 76.88
CA PHE A 221 93.39 13.91 75.56
C PHE A 221 92.50 12.70 75.32
N GLU A 222 92.23 11.88 76.35
CA GLU A 222 91.27 10.79 76.28
C GLU A 222 89.85 11.32 76.04
N GLY A 223 89.44 12.36 76.77
CA GLY A 223 88.15 13.02 76.58
C GLY A 223 87.99 13.65 75.19
N ASP A 224 89.04 14.28 74.64
CA ASP A 224 89.00 14.86 73.28
C ASP A 224 88.90 13.76 72.21
N LEU A 225 89.60 12.63 72.40
CA LEU A 225 89.49 11.48 71.51
C LEU A 225 88.06 10.90 71.52
N GLU A 226 87.47 10.71 72.70
CA GLU A 226 86.08 10.27 72.84
C GLU A 226 85.10 11.26 72.19
N LEU A 227 85.33 12.56 72.33
CA LEU A 227 84.48 13.61 71.75
C LEU A 227 84.58 13.61 70.22
N GLN A 228 85.76 13.38 69.65
CA GLN A 228 85.95 13.19 68.21
C GLN A 228 85.25 11.92 67.69
N GLU A 229 85.32 10.82 68.43
CA GLU A 229 84.62 9.57 68.08
C GLU A 229 83.10 9.73 68.13
N LEU A 230 82.57 10.38 69.18
CA LEU A 230 81.15 10.69 69.30
C LEU A 230 80.68 11.65 68.21
N SER A 231 81.49 12.65 67.85
CA SER A 231 81.20 13.57 66.74
C SER A 231 81.12 12.84 65.40
N ARG A 232 82.07 11.93 65.14
CA ARG A 232 82.05 11.08 63.94
C ARG A 232 80.82 10.17 63.90
N LEU A 233 80.45 9.55 65.03
CA LEU A 233 79.25 8.72 65.14
C LEU A 233 77.97 9.55 64.94
N ALA A 234 77.91 10.78 65.45
CA ALA A 234 76.79 11.69 65.23
C ALA A 234 76.62 12.01 63.74
N ILE A 235 77.72 12.32 63.03
CA ILE A 235 77.69 12.54 61.57
C ILE A 235 77.25 11.28 60.81
N LEU A 236 77.73 10.09 61.21
CA LEU A 236 77.30 8.85 60.57
C LEU A 236 75.79 8.62 60.78
N LYS A 237 75.27 8.89 61.99
CA LYS A 237 73.85 8.76 62.31
C LYS A 237 72.98 9.79 61.58
N THR A 238 73.46 11.02 61.35
CA THR A 238 72.73 11.99 60.54
C THR A 238 72.67 11.55 59.07
N ILE A 239 73.77 11.06 58.51
CA ILE A 239 73.80 10.51 57.14
C ILE A 239 72.87 9.29 57.00
N GLU A 240 72.88 8.36 57.97
CA GLU A 240 71.96 7.21 57.99
C GLU A 240 70.49 7.64 58.06
N ARG A 241 70.18 8.61 58.93
CA ARG A 241 68.83 9.18 59.05
C ARG A 241 68.39 9.82 57.74
N ASP A 242 69.25 10.59 57.08
CA ASP A 242 68.94 11.24 55.80
C ASP A 242 68.81 10.22 54.66
N LYS A 243 69.62 9.16 54.66
CA LYS A 243 69.47 8.03 53.72
C LYS A 243 68.12 7.36 53.90
N LYS A 244 67.73 7.00 55.13
CA LYS A 244 66.43 6.39 55.45
C LYS A 244 65.26 7.32 55.13
N ALA A 245 65.39 8.62 55.38
CA ALA A 245 64.38 9.61 55.03
C ALA A 245 64.18 9.71 53.50
N ARG A 246 65.28 9.70 52.74
CA ARG A 246 65.23 9.66 51.26
C ARG A 246 64.61 8.36 50.74
N GLU A 247 64.94 7.22 51.32
CA GLU A 247 64.35 5.93 50.95
C GLU A 247 62.85 5.88 51.26
N LYS A 248 62.43 6.35 52.44
CA LYS A 248 61.02 6.50 52.80
C LYS A 248 60.29 7.42 51.81
N ASN A 249 60.84 8.61 51.51
CA ASN A 249 60.23 9.52 50.55
C ASN A 249 60.13 8.92 49.13
N ARG A 250 61.12 8.14 48.70
CA ARG A 250 61.05 7.40 47.42
C ARG A 250 59.94 6.35 47.45
N ALA A 251 59.79 5.61 48.54
CA ALA A 251 58.72 4.63 48.72
C ALA A 251 57.34 5.30 48.76
N ASP A 252 57.19 6.40 49.50
CA ASP A 252 55.95 7.17 49.60
C ASP A 252 55.55 7.76 48.23
N ASN A 253 56.52 8.28 47.47
CA ASN A 253 56.28 8.76 46.11
C ASN A 253 55.83 7.62 45.18
N ARG A 254 56.47 6.45 45.23
CA ARG A 254 56.06 5.27 44.45
C ARG A 254 54.65 4.81 44.82
N TYR A 255 54.35 4.72 46.11
CA TYR A 255 53.02 4.36 46.59
C TYR A 255 51.96 5.34 46.11
N ARG A 256 52.24 6.66 46.17
CA ARG A 256 51.34 7.69 45.65
C ARG A 256 51.11 7.54 44.15
N CYS A 257 52.17 7.37 43.36
CA CYS A 257 52.05 7.13 41.92
C CYS A 257 51.22 5.89 41.61
N ILE A 258 51.47 4.75 42.28
CA ILE A 258 50.69 3.51 42.10
C ILE A 258 49.23 3.76 42.46
N LYS A 259 48.94 4.47 43.55
CA LYS A 259 47.56 4.78 43.97
C LYS A 259 46.83 5.66 42.95
N GLU A 260 47.51 6.62 42.36
CA GLU A 260 46.98 7.47 41.29
C GLU A 260 46.74 6.67 39.99
N GLU A 261 47.68 5.79 39.60
CA GLU A 261 47.50 4.87 38.47
C GLU A 261 46.30 3.93 38.69
N LEU A 262 46.17 3.37 39.90
CA LEU A 262 45.06 2.48 40.26
C LEU A 262 43.71 3.21 40.19
N LYS A 263 43.65 4.46 40.67
CA LYS A 263 42.47 5.32 40.51
C LYS A 263 42.15 5.61 39.04
N ALA A 264 43.16 5.85 38.21
CA ALA A 264 42.96 6.04 36.76
C ALA A 264 42.45 4.77 36.07
N LYS A 265 42.98 3.59 36.43
CA LYS A 265 42.52 2.29 35.92
C LYS A 265 41.06 2.00 36.35
N TYR A 266 40.67 2.30 37.59
CA TYR A 266 39.27 2.21 37.99
C TYR A 266 38.35 3.16 37.20
N GLY A 267 38.81 4.38 36.91
CA GLY A 267 38.08 5.31 36.04
C GLY A 267 37.84 4.73 34.64
N LEU A 268 38.86 4.13 34.03
CA LEU A 268 38.74 3.45 32.73
C LEU A 268 37.74 2.29 32.77
N ILE A 269 37.78 1.46 33.83
CA ILE A 269 36.83 0.36 34.01
C ILE A 269 35.40 0.88 34.08
N ASP A 270 35.16 1.99 34.79
CA ASP A 270 33.83 2.58 34.88
C ASP A 270 33.34 3.16 33.55
N ASP A 271 34.24 3.73 32.75
CA ASP A 271 33.91 4.18 31.39
C ASP A 271 33.61 3.01 30.44
N HIS A 272 34.36 1.90 30.52
CA HIS A 272 34.02 0.67 29.79
C HIS A 272 32.67 0.09 30.26
N LYS A 273 32.37 0.10 31.55
CA LYS A 273 31.05 -0.30 32.09
C LYS A 273 29.92 0.61 31.61
N LYS A 274 30.14 1.92 31.49
CA LYS A 274 29.16 2.86 30.90
C LYS A 274 28.93 2.54 29.42
N LYS A 275 29.99 2.35 28.63
CA LYS A 275 29.90 1.95 27.21
C LYS A 275 29.16 0.63 27.03
N LEU A 276 29.41 -0.36 27.88
CA LEU A 276 28.69 -1.64 27.88
C LEU A 276 27.19 -1.44 28.17
N ARG A 277 26.84 -0.62 29.18
CA ARG A 277 25.44 -0.28 29.49
C ARG A 277 24.75 0.43 28.32
N GLU A 278 25.44 1.33 27.63
CA GLU A 278 24.91 2.00 26.44
C GLU A 278 24.69 1.03 25.27
N LYS A 279 25.66 0.15 25.00
CA LYS A 279 25.53 -0.91 23.98
C LYS A 279 24.35 -1.83 24.31
N LYS A 280 24.18 -2.27 25.57
CA LYS A 280 23.02 -3.07 26.02
C LYS A 280 21.70 -2.34 25.85
N LYS A 281 21.63 -1.03 26.17
CA LYS A 281 20.44 -0.22 25.93
C LYS A 281 20.12 -0.12 24.43
N ARG A 282 21.11 0.12 23.58
CA ARG A 282 20.94 0.15 22.12
C ARG A 282 20.43 -1.19 21.60
N LEU A 283 21.01 -2.31 22.03
CA LEU A 283 20.57 -3.65 21.67
C LEU A 283 19.09 -3.86 22.03
N LYS A 284 18.67 -3.45 23.24
CA LYS A 284 17.26 -3.55 23.68
C LYS A 284 16.32 -2.75 22.78
N VAL A 285 16.71 -1.52 22.41
CA VAL A 285 15.92 -0.69 21.48
C VAL A 285 15.85 -1.32 20.08
N PHE A 286 16.96 -1.89 19.57
CA PHE A 286 16.96 -2.60 18.30
C PHE A 286 16.08 -3.86 18.33
N ALA A 287 16.12 -4.64 19.41
CA ALA A 287 15.25 -5.80 19.59
C ALA A 287 13.76 -5.41 19.59
N GLN A 288 13.40 -4.32 20.27
CA GLN A 288 12.04 -3.78 20.24
C GLN A 288 11.61 -3.34 18.84
N LYS A 289 12.49 -2.64 18.11
CA LYS A 289 12.24 -2.26 16.71
C LYS A 289 12.04 -3.48 15.81
N TYR A 290 12.86 -4.51 15.99
CA TYR A 290 12.74 -5.77 15.25
C TYR A 290 11.39 -6.46 15.51
N GLU A 291 10.97 -6.57 16.77
CA GLU A 291 9.67 -7.18 17.09
C GLU A 291 8.50 -6.35 16.52
N SER A 292 8.56 -5.01 16.59
CA SER A 292 7.56 -4.16 15.94
C SER A 292 7.49 -4.42 14.43
N MET A 293 8.63 -4.39 13.73
CA MET A 293 8.67 -4.66 12.28
C MET A 293 8.20 -6.08 11.94
N LYS A 294 8.51 -7.08 12.77
CA LYS A 294 8.04 -8.46 12.60
C LYS A 294 6.52 -8.55 12.74
N THR A 295 5.93 -7.85 13.71
CA THR A 295 4.46 -7.78 13.82
C THR A 295 3.82 -7.09 12.62
N ASP A 296 4.41 -6.00 12.12
CA ASP A 296 3.91 -5.28 10.95
C ASP A 296 4.05 -6.11 9.67
N ARG A 297 5.18 -6.83 9.49
CA ARG A 297 5.34 -7.81 8.40
C ARG A 297 4.23 -8.84 8.43
N ASN A 298 3.93 -9.41 9.60
CA ASN A 298 2.87 -10.43 9.73
C ASN A 298 1.46 -9.86 9.44
N LYS A 299 1.18 -8.60 9.82
CA LYS A 299 -0.05 -7.90 9.43
C LYS A 299 -0.15 -7.75 7.91
N TYR A 300 0.92 -7.32 7.25
CA TYR A 300 0.92 -7.17 5.79
C TYR A 300 0.77 -8.51 5.07
N VAL A 301 1.42 -9.58 5.55
CA VAL A 301 1.24 -10.93 5.01
C VAL A 301 -0.22 -11.37 5.11
N THR A 302 -0.87 -11.17 6.26
CA THR A 302 -2.29 -11.50 6.45
C THR A 302 -3.20 -10.68 5.52
N LEU A 303 -2.89 -9.39 5.35
CA LEU A 303 -3.64 -8.52 4.44
C LEU A 303 -3.46 -8.95 2.96
N ILE A 304 -2.26 -9.38 2.57
CA ILE A 304 -1.98 -9.89 1.23
C ILE A 304 -2.72 -11.21 0.98
N GLN A 305 -2.71 -12.12 1.96
CA GLN A 305 -3.43 -13.39 1.86
C GLN A 305 -4.94 -13.17 1.70
N SER A 306 -5.55 -12.36 2.58
CA SER A 306 -6.98 -12.05 2.50
C SER A 306 -7.37 -11.31 1.21
N SER A 307 -6.53 -10.39 0.74
CA SER A 307 -6.75 -9.70 -0.54
C SER A 307 -6.63 -10.64 -1.75
N THR A 308 -5.67 -11.57 -1.70
CA THR A 308 -5.46 -12.57 -2.75
C THR A 308 -6.62 -13.57 -2.82
N GLN A 309 -7.13 -14.01 -1.67
CA GLN A 309 -8.33 -14.84 -1.56
C GLN A 309 -9.56 -14.11 -2.12
N LYS A 310 -9.80 -12.84 -1.73
CA LYS A 310 -10.90 -12.05 -2.31
C LYS A 310 -10.77 -11.91 -3.83
N THR A 311 -9.54 -11.78 -4.34
CA THR A 311 -9.30 -11.70 -5.78
C THR A 311 -9.58 -13.04 -6.48
N SER A 312 -9.28 -14.19 -5.88
CA SER A 312 -9.66 -15.49 -6.46
C SER A 312 -11.18 -15.72 -6.45
N GLU A 313 -11.87 -15.32 -5.38
CA GLU A 313 -13.34 -15.37 -5.31
C GLU A 313 -13.99 -14.52 -6.41
N LEU A 314 -13.51 -13.27 -6.59
CA LEU A 314 -14.01 -12.40 -7.67
C LEU A 314 -13.72 -12.99 -9.06
N ARG A 315 -12.55 -13.62 -9.27
CA ARG A 315 -12.25 -14.31 -10.52
C ARG A 315 -13.19 -15.48 -10.80
N GLN A 316 -13.52 -16.28 -9.77
CA GLN A 316 -14.51 -17.35 -9.92
C GLN A 316 -15.89 -16.79 -10.25
N LYS A 317 -16.33 -15.71 -9.59
CA LYS A 317 -17.60 -15.03 -9.91
C LYS A 317 -17.64 -14.52 -11.35
N ILE A 318 -16.56 -13.93 -11.85
CA ILE A 318 -16.46 -13.51 -13.25
C ILE A 318 -16.63 -14.70 -14.19
N LYS A 319 -15.99 -15.84 -13.89
CA LYS A 319 -16.10 -17.05 -14.71
C LYS A 319 -17.54 -17.61 -14.72
N ILE A 320 -18.23 -17.58 -13.59
CA ILE A 320 -19.65 -17.97 -13.50
C ILE A 320 -20.51 -17.06 -14.37
N ILE A 321 -20.35 -15.73 -14.24
CA ILE A 321 -21.10 -14.76 -15.05
C ILE A 321 -20.78 -14.90 -16.55
N GLN A 322 -19.54 -15.21 -16.91
CA GLN A 322 -19.16 -15.50 -18.30
C GLN A 322 -19.89 -16.74 -18.84
N ASN A 323 -19.93 -17.83 -18.06
CA ASN A 323 -20.69 -19.03 -18.44
C ASN A 323 -22.19 -18.73 -18.57
N GLU A 324 -22.77 -17.96 -17.65
CA GLU A 324 -24.18 -17.53 -17.72
C GLU A 324 -24.44 -16.69 -18.98
N MET A 325 -23.54 -15.77 -19.32
CA MET A 325 -23.64 -14.98 -20.56
C MET A 325 -23.58 -15.88 -21.81
N GLU A 326 -22.76 -16.91 -21.82
CA GLU A 326 -22.68 -17.86 -22.96
C GLU A 326 -23.96 -18.71 -23.09
N ILE A 327 -24.51 -19.17 -21.96
CA ILE A 327 -25.81 -19.88 -21.93
C ILE A 327 -26.92 -18.96 -22.46
N LEU A 328 -26.96 -17.71 -22.02
CA LEU A 328 -27.94 -16.75 -22.50
C LEU A 328 -27.75 -16.42 -23.99
N ARG A 329 -26.52 -16.27 -24.46
CA ARG A 329 -26.22 -16.07 -25.90
C ARG A 329 -26.70 -17.24 -26.75
N THR A 330 -26.41 -18.47 -26.34
CA THR A 330 -26.87 -19.67 -27.06
C THR A 330 -28.39 -19.79 -27.05
N ALA A 331 -29.05 -19.47 -25.93
CA ALA A 331 -30.51 -19.42 -25.84
C ALA A 331 -31.13 -18.39 -26.80
N VAL A 332 -30.54 -17.18 -26.90
CA VAL A 332 -30.98 -16.14 -27.85
C VAL A 332 -30.85 -16.64 -29.29
N VAL A 333 -29.70 -17.21 -29.66
CA VAL A 333 -29.48 -17.75 -31.03
C VAL A 333 -30.50 -18.86 -31.37
N LEU A 334 -30.83 -19.73 -30.41
CA LEU A 334 -31.85 -20.76 -30.61
C LEU A 334 -33.25 -20.15 -30.81
N LYS A 335 -33.60 -19.12 -30.03
CA LYS A 335 -34.87 -18.41 -30.20
C LYS A 335 -34.95 -17.66 -31.52
N ASP A 336 -33.86 -17.06 -31.99
CA ASP A 336 -33.80 -16.42 -33.31
C ASP A 336 -33.99 -17.43 -34.45
N LYS A 337 -33.37 -18.61 -34.36
CA LYS A 337 -33.60 -19.71 -35.32
C LYS A 337 -35.06 -20.16 -35.32
N GLN A 338 -35.68 -20.28 -34.15
CA GLN A 338 -37.09 -20.64 -34.04
C GLN A 338 -38.00 -19.56 -34.65
N LEU A 339 -37.73 -18.28 -34.35
CA LEU A 339 -38.45 -17.15 -34.93
C LEU A 339 -38.31 -17.11 -36.46
N HIS A 340 -37.11 -17.37 -36.99
CA HIS A 340 -36.88 -17.43 -38.44
C HIS A 340 -37.68 -18.54 -39.10
N LYS A 341 -37.76 -19.73 -38.48
CA LYS A 341 -38.59 -20.84 -38.97
C LYS A 341 -40.07 -20.47 -39.01
N GLU A 342 -40.59 -19.82 -37.97
CA GLU A 342 -41.98 -19.36 -37.94
C GLU A 342 -42.25 -18.25 -38.96
N ARG A 343 -41.29 -17.34 -39.19
CA ARG A 343 -41.39 -16.33 -40.26
C ARG A 343 -41.50 -16.97 -41.64
N LEU A 344 -40.70 -18.01 -41.92
CA LEU A 344 -40.76 -18.74 -43.19
C LEU A 344 -42.11 -19.45 -43.36
N LYS A 345 -42.62 -20.11 -42.32
CA LYS A 345 -43.97 -20.73 -42.35
C LYS A 345 -45.06 -19.70 -42.59
N HIS A 346 -44.98 -18.54 -41.92
CA HIS A 346 -45.95 -17.47 -42.13
C HIS A 346 -45.92 -16.97 -43.58
N MET A 347 -44.72 -16.76 -44.14
CA MET A 347 -44.56 -16.38 -45.55
C MET A 347 -45.17 -17.43 -46.50
N GLN A 348 -44.95 -18.73 -46.24
CA GLN A 348 -45.57 -19.82 -47.00
C GLN A 348 -47.10 -19.81 -46.88
N ASN A 349 -47.64 -19.60 -45.68
CA ASN A 349 -49.09 -19.51 -45.47
C ASN A 349 -49.71 -18.29 -46.18
N VAL A 350 -48.99 -17.17 -46.23
CA VAL A 350 -49.43 -15.98 -46.99
C VAL A 350 -49.48 -16.30 -48.49
N MET A 351 -48.44 -16.91 -49.03
CA MET A 351 -48.41 -17.35 -50.44
C MET A 351 -49.55 -18.33 -50.76
N LEU A 352 -49.80 -19.30 -49.89
CA LEU A 352 -50.89 -20.26 -50.07
C LEU A 352 -52.27 -19.58 -50.00
N ARG A 353 -52.47 -18.67 -49.04
CA ARG A 353 -53.72 -17.91 -48.94
C ARG A 353 -53.98 -17.09 -50.20
N ASP A 354 -52.96 -16.44 -50.74
CA ASP A 354 -53.09 -15.60 -51.92
C ASP A 354 -53.33 -16.47 -53.18
N ALA A 355 -52.71 -17.65 -53.28
CA ALA A 355 -53.03 -18.64 -54.31
C ALA A 355 -54.49 -19.14 -54.22
N LEU A 356 -54.97 -19.48 -53.02
CA LEU A 356 -56.37 -19.89 -52.81
C LEU A 356 -57.37 -18.77 -53.13
N ARG A 357 -57.01 -17.50 -52.84
CA ARG A 357 -57.83 -16.35 -53.26
C ARG A 357 -57.91 -16.24 -54.77
N GLU A 358 -56.79 -16.43 -55.45
CA GLU A 358 -56.77 -16.46 -56.91
C GLU A 358 -57.64 -17.60 -57.47
N ASP A 359 -57.59 -18.79 -56.87
CA ASP A 359 -58.45 -19.92 -57.24
C ASP A 359 -59.94 -19.57 -57.06
N ILE A 360 -60.31 -18.97 -55.93
CA ILE A 360 -61.68 -18.52 -55.65
C ILE A 360 -62.13 -17.51 -56.71
N ASP A 361 -61.29 -16.54 -57.05
CA ASP A 361 -61.61 -15.53 -58.07
C ASP A 361 -61.78 -16.17 -59.46
N ARG A 362 -60.95 -17.16 -59.81
CA ARG A 362 -61.11 -17.92 -61.07
C ARG A 362 -62.41 -18.71 -61.10
N HIS A 363 -62.79 -19.34 -59.99
CA HIS A 363 -64.07 -20.03 -59.89
C HIS A 363 -65.26 -19.08 -59.93
N HIS A 364 -65.17 -17.91 -59.27
CA HIS A 364 -66.20 -16.86 -59.35
C HIS A 364 -66.43 -16.41 -60.79
N ARG A 365 -65.37 -16.15 -61.57
CA ARG A 365 -65.52 -15.78 -62.99
C ARG A 365 -66.25 -16.85 -63.79
N LYS A 366 -65.89 -18.14 -63.60
CA LYS A 366 -66.58 -19.25 -64.25
C LYS A 366 -68.06 -19.33 -63.89
N VAL A 367 -68.43 -19.05 -62.63
CA VAL A 367 -69.83 -19.01 -62.21
C VAL A 367 -70.58 -17.90 -62.93
N ILE A 368 -70.00 -16.70 -63.00
CA ILE A 368 -70.60 -15.56 -63.72
C ILE A 368 -70.78 -15.91 -65.21
N ASP A 369 -69.76 -16.46 -65.87
CA ASP A 369 -69.86 -16.86 -67.28
C ASP A 369 -71.00 -17.88 -67.52
N LEU A 370 -71.19 -18.83 -66.59
CA LEU A 370 -72.27 -19.82 -66.66
C LEU A 370 -73.64 -19.21 -66.37
N GLU A 371 -73.73 -18.26 -65.44
CA GLU A 371 -74.96 -17.51 -65.16
C GLU A 371 -75.39 -16.69 -66.39
N GLU A 372 -74.45 -16.02 -67.06
CA GLU A 372 -74.71 -15.31 -68.32
C GLU A 372 -75.20 -16.25 -69.41
N GLN A 373 -74.59 -17.44 -69.57
CA GLN A 373 -75.07 -18.46 -70.51
C GLN A 373 -76.49 -18.93 -70.17
N CYS A 374 -76.80 -19.14 -68.88
CA CYS A 374 -78.15 -19.51 -68.45
C CYS A 374 -79.17 -18.41 -68.78
N GLU A 375 -78.82 -17.13 -68.58
CA GLU A 375 -79.69 -16.02 -68.94
C GLU A 375 -79.90 -15.90 -70.46
N GLN A 376 -78.84 -16.10 -71.25
CA GLN A 376 -78.95 -16.16 -72.72
C GLN A 376 -79.91 -17.27 -73.16
N GLN A 377 -79.78 -18.48 -72.61
CA GLN A 377 -80.68 -19.59 -72.88
C GLN A 377 -82.12 -19.30 -72.44
N LYS A 378 -82.35 -18.64 -71.30
CA LYS A 378 -83.69 -18.21 -70.88
C LYS A 378 -84.31 -17.21 -71.86
N ILE A 379 -83.52 -16.31 -72.45
CA ILE A 379 -84.00 -15.37 -73.48
C ILE A 379 -84.38 -16.13 -74.76
N GLU A 380 -83.57 -17.10 -75.18
CA GLU A 380 -83.87 -17.95 -76.34
C GLU A 380 -85.17 -18.76 -76.14
N ILE A 381 -85.34 -19.38 -74.96
CA ILE A 381 -86.57 -20.09 -74.60
C ILE A 381 -87.78 -19.15 -74.68
N ARG A 382 -87.65 -17.91 -74.18
CA ARG A 382 -88.72 -16.90 -74.28
C ARG A 382 -89.05 -16.57 -75.75
N LYS A 383 -88.06 -16.45 -76.63
CA LYS A 383 -88.27 -16.23 -78.07
C LYS A 383 -88.97 -17.43 -78.73
N PHE A 384 -88.54 -18.66 -78.42
CA PHE A 384 -89.19 -19.87 -78.93
C PHE A 384 -90.64 -19.98 -78.45
N ASN A 385 -90.91 -19.71 -77.17
CA ASN A 385 -92.27 -19.69 -76.63
C ASN A 385 -93.15 -18.63 -77.32
N TYR A 386 -92.60 -17.45 -77.63
CA TYR A 386 -93.32 -16.43 -78.40
C TYR A 386 -93.68 -16.91 -79.80
N MET A 387 -92.74 -17.53 -80.52
CA MET A 387 -93.01 -18.10 -81.85
C MET A 387 -94.05 -19.22 -81.78
N ILE A 388 -93.99 -20.09 -80.77
CA ILE A 388 -95.00 -21.13 -80.54
C ILE A 388 -96.38 -20.49 -80.38
N ASN A 389 -96.52 -19.50 -79.49
CA ASN A 389 -97.79 -18.81 -79.28
C ASN A 389 -98.33 -18.15 -80.55
N GLN A 390 -97.47 -17.51 -81.36
CA GLN A 390 -97.88 -16.96 -82.66
C GLN A 390 -98.39 -18.06 -83.60
N THR A 391 -97.67 -19.17 -83.71
CA THR A 391 -98.09 -20.29 -84.57
C THR A 391 -99.40 -20.93 -84.10
N GLU A 392 -99.60 -21.04 -82.78
CA GLU A 392 -100.86 -21.49 -82.19
C GLU A 392 -102.01 -20.54 -82.52
N GLU A 393 -101.79 -19.22 -82.42
CA GLU A 393 -102.79 -18.22 -82.79
C GLU A 393 -103.15 -18.30 -84.29
N HIS A 394 -102.16 -18.46 -85.17
CA HIS A 394 -102.38 -18.69 -86.60
C HIS A 394 -103.17 -19.97 -86.86
N MET A 395 -102.87 -21.06 -86.16
CA MET A 395 -103.62 -22.32 -86.22
C MET A 395 -105.07 -22.14 -85.78
N ILE A 396 -105.33 -21.40 -84.70
CA ILE A 396 -106.70 -21.08 -84.24
C ILE A 396 -107.44 -20.23 -85.28
N LYS A 397 -106.80 -19.19 -85.82
CA LYS A 397 -107.38 -18.35 -86.89
C LYS A 397 -107.73 -19.20 -88.12
N LEU A 398 -106.85 -20.12 -88.50
CA LEU A 398 -107.08 -21.04 -89.62
C LEU A 398 -108.25 -21.99 -89.32
N ARG A 399 -108.32 -22.58 -88.13
CA ARG A 399 -109.47 -23.40 -87.69
C ARG A 399 -110.79 -22.61 -87.76
N LYS A 400 -110.83 -21.37 -87.27
CA LYS A 400 -112.01 -20.50 -87.37
C LYS A 400 -112.39 -20.18 -88.81
N ARG A 401 -111.41 -19.93 -89.70
CA ARG A 401 -111.66 -19.73 -91.14
C ARG A 401 -112.27 -20.97 -91.79
N TYR A 402 -111.75 -22.16 -91.48
CA TYR A 402 -112.33 -23.41 -91.96
C TYR A 402 -113.74 -23.63 -91.43
N GLU A 403 -113.98 -23.38 -90.14
CA GLU A 403 -115.30 -23.49 -89.53
C GLU A 403 -116.30 -22.53 -90.17
N ASN A 404 -115.92 -21.26 -90.38
CA ASN A 404 -116.73 -20.28 -91.08
C ASN A 404 -117.02 -20.70 -92.53
N ALA A 405 -116.03 -21.25 -93.26
CA ALA A 405 -116.24 -21.74 -94.62
C ALA A 405 -117.21 -22.93 -94.66
N ILE A 406 -117.17 -23.82 -93.66
CA ILE A 406 -118.14 -24.91 -93.50
C ILE A 406 -119.52 -24.34 -93.19
N GLN A 407 -119.63 -23.36 -92.29
CA GLN A 407 -120.89 -22.70 -91.97
C GLN A 407 -121.48 -21.96 -93.18
N GLU A 408 -120.68 -21.22 -93.94
CA GLU A 408 -121.12 -20.58 -95.19
C GLU A 408 -121.54 -21.61 -96.24
N ARG A 409 -120.79 -22.71 -96.38
CA ARG A 409 -121.17 -23.81 -97.28
C ARG A 409 -122.50 -24.41 -96.86
N ASN A 410 -122.71 -24.65 -95.55
CA ASN A 410 -123.96 -25.19 -95.02
C ASN A 410 -125.11 -24.19 -95.22
N LYS A 411 -124.91 -22.90 -94.91
CA LYS A 411 -125.89 -21.83 -95.17
C LYS A 411 -126.21 -21.69 -96.65
N LYS A 412 -125.22 -21.80 -97.55
CA LYS A 412 -125.42 -21.83 -99.00
C LYS A 412 -126.14 -23.11 -99.43
N GLY A 413 -125.90 -24.24 -98.78
CA GLY A 413 -126.64 -25.48 -98.98
C GLY A 413 -128.12 -25.34 -98.58
N GLU A 414 -128.39 -24.84 -97.38
CA GLU A 414 -129.73 -24.51 -96.88
C GLU A 414 -130.40 -23.46 -97.79
N TRP A 415 -129.66 -22.44 -98.20
CA TRP A 415 -130.13 -21.41 -99.11
C TRP A 415 -130.36 -21.94 -100.52
N LEU A 416 -129.58 -22.89 -101.02
CA LEU A 416 -129.85 -23.55 -102.30
C LEU A 416 -131.07 -24.46 -102.21
N ILE A 417 -131.32 -25.10 -101.07
CA ILE A 417 -132.57 -25.85 -100.83
C ILE A 417 -133.75 -24.89 -100.80
N LYS A 418 -133.59 -23.77 -100.08
CA LYS A 418 -134.60 -22.71 -99.97
C LYS A 418 -134.83 -22.02 -101.31
N ILE A 419 -133.78 -21.69 -102.06
CA ILE A 419 -133.82 -21.14 -103.42
C ILE A 419 -134.26 -22.18 -104.41
N ASN A 420 -134.01 -23.48 -104.30
CA ASN A 420 -134.58 -24.42 -105.26
C ASN A 420 -136.10 -24.55 -105.04
N SER A 421 -136.54 -24.50 -103.77
CA SER A 421 -137.96 -24.42 -103.38
C SER A 421 -138.58 -23.09 -103.84
N GLU A 422 -137.89 -21.98 -103.57
CA GLU A 422 -138.28 -20.64 -103.95
C GLU A 422 -138.09 -20.40 -105.45
N PHE A 423 -137.20 -21.07 -106.19
CA PHE A 423 -136.99 -20.97 -107.65
C PHE A 423 -138.06 -21.76 -108.39
N SER A 424 -138.59 -22.84 -107.81
CA SER A 424 -139.90 -23.37 -108.22
C SER A 424 -141.02 -22.33 -108.02
N GLU A 425 -140.98 -21.52 -106.96
CA GLU A 425 -141.97 -20.45 -106.70
C GLU A 425 -141.67 -19.11 -107.40
N TRP A 426 -140.43 -18.89 -107.87
CA TRP A 426 -139.87 -17.66 -108.43
C TRP A 426 -139.57 -17.80 -109.92
N GLU A 427 -139.56 -18.99 -110.53
CA GLU A 427 -139.79 -19.11 -111.98
C GLU A 427 -141.19 -18.54 -112.32
N ILE A 428 -142.12 -18.62 -111.36
CA ILE A 428 -143.47 -18.05 -111.42
C ILE A 428 -143.49 -16.53 -111.07
N LYS A 429 -142.59 -16.03 -110.22
CA LYS A 429 -142.61 -14.65 -109.71
C LYS A 429 -141.49 -13.72 -110.20
N CYS A 430 -140.36 -14.23 -110.68
CA CYS A 430 -139.17 -13.47 -111.12
C CYS A 430 -139.14 -13.14 -112.63
N LYS A 431 -140.31 -13.02 -113.26
CA LYS A 431 -140.48 -12.12 -114.44
C LYS A 431 -140.77 -10.67 -114.02
N LYS A 432 -141.01 -10.40 -112.73
CA LYS A 432 -141.28 -9.05 -112.22
C LYS A 432 -140.06 -8.50 -111.48
N MET A 433 -139.16 -7.93 -112.27
CA MET A 433 -138.30 -6.76 -111.99
C MET A 433 -137.78 -6.60 -110.55
N ALA A 434 -136.50 -6.86 -110.25
CA ALA A 434 -135.28 -6.11 -110.62
C ALA A 434 -134.88 -4.98 -109.62
N LYS A 435 -133.69 -5.19 -109.01
CA LYS A 435 -132.63 -4.20 -108.64
C LYS A 435 -132.98 -3.20 -107.50
N SER A 436 -132.13 -2.76 -106.57
CA SER A 436 -130.65 -2.53 -106.47
C SER A 436 -130.34 -1.95 -105.06
N VAL A 437 -129.29 -2.35 -104.31
CA VAL A 437 -127.89 -1.80 -104.14
C VAL A 437 -127.76 -0.54 -103.22
N VAL A 438 -127.17 -0.58 -101.99
CA VAL A 438 -125.76 -0.41 -101.41
C VAL A 438 -125.45 1.04 -100.89
N GLU A 439 -124.75 1.29 -99.74
CA GLU A 439 -123.32 1.79 -99.63
C GLU A 439 -122.78 2.18 -98.19
N ARG A 440 -121.42 2.08 -97.99
CA ARG A 440 -120.36 2.89 -97.24
C ARG A 440 -120.32 3.04 -95.68
N ASP A 441 -119.27 3.52 -94.93
CA ASP A 441 -117.77 3.42 -94.73
C ASP A 441 -117.36 4.27 -93.45
N ASN A 442 -116.18 4.08 -92.76
CA ASN A 442 -115.30 5.11 -92.04
C ASN A 442 -114.41 4.73 -90.77
N GLU A 443 -113.13 5.21 -90.77
CA GLU A 443 -112.12 5.77 -89.79
C GLU A 443 -111.64 5.23 -88.37
N LYS A 444 -110.28 5.33 -88.09
CA LYS A 444 -109.51 6.03 -86.97
C LYS A 444 -108.68 5.35 -85.79
N TYR A 445 -107.45 5.91 -85.48
CA TYR A 445 -106.67 6.12 -84.18
C TYR A 445 -105.36 5.34 -83.70
N LEU A 446 -104.55 6.03 -82.83
CA LEU A 446 -103.10 6.02 -82.36
C LEU A 446 -102.51 4.91 -81.38
N ARG A 447 -101.15 4.85 -81.13
CA ARG A 447 -100.48 4.60 -79.79
C ARG A 447 -98.95 4.94 -79.61
N PHE A 448 -98.54 5.22 -78.35
CA PHE A 448 -97.24 5.60 -77.68
C PHE A 448 -96.27 4.44 -77.22
N LEU A 449 -95.04 4.75 -76.74
CA LEU A 449 -93.95 3.87 -76.20
C LEU A 449 -93.40 4.36 -74.81
N ASP A 450 -92.85 3.43 -73.96
CA ASP A 450 -92.37 3.61 -72.55
C ASP A 450 -90.89 3.17 -72.30
N GLY A 451 -90.27 3.66 -71.19
CA GLY A 451 -89.03 3.16 -70.53
C GLY A 451 -88.81 3.73 -69.10
N ASP A 452 -88.16 2.97 -68.17
CA ASP A 452 -88.01 3.22 -66.70
C ASP A 452 -86.55 3.29 -66.18
N ASP A 453 -86.31 3.99 -65.05
CA ASP A 453 -85.03 4.17 -64.32
C ASP A 453 -85.03 3.59 -62.86
N PRO A 454 -83.86 3.19 -62.28
CA PRO A 454 -83.74 2.54 -60.96
C PRO A 454 -83.61 3.48 -59.73
N SER A 455 -83.84 2.93 -58.52
CA SER A 455 -84.25 3.64 -57.29
C SER A 455 -83.13 3.92 -56.24
N PRO A 456 -83.19 5.07 -55.50
CA PRO A 456 -82.21 5.53 -54.49
C PRO A 456 -81.89 4.60 -53.31
N LEU A 457 -82.68 3.56 -53.07
CA LEU A 457 -82.52 2.64 -51.93
C LEU A 457 -81.30 1.71 -52.08
N GLU A 458 -80.97 1.33 -53.32
CA GLU A 458 -79.87 0.39 -53.63
C GLU A 458 -78.49 1.03 -53.47
N LEU A 459 -78.41 2.36 -53.64
CA LEU A 459 -77.17 3.13 -53.45
C LEU A 459 -76.82 3.34 -51.96
N SER A 460 -77.82 3.56 -51.10
CA SER A 460 -77.61 3.76 -49.66
C SER A 460 -77.10 2.50 -48.95
N GLN A 461 -77.61 1.32 -49.31
CA GLN A 461 -77.16 0.05 -48.75
C GLN A 461 -75.70 -0.31 -49.10
N LYS A 462 -75.17 0.28 -50.18
CA LYS A 462 -73.79 0.07 -50.61
C LYS A 462 -72.80 0.99 -49.88
N ILE A 463 -73.26 2.14 -49.39
CA ILE A 463 -72.46 3.09 -48.60
C ILE A 463 -72.27 2.57 -47.17
N GLU A 464 -73.34 2.09 -46.52
CA GLU A 464 -73.29 1.56 -45.14
C GLU A 464 -72.33 0.36 -45.00
N LYS A 465 -72.24 -0.51 -46.02
CA LYS A 465 -71.29 -1.63 -46.06
C LYS A 465 -69.82 -1.19 -46.12
N LEU A 466 -69.55 -0.01 -46.69
CA LEU A 466 -68.18 0.54 -46.78
C LEU A 466 -67.76 1.22 -45.47
N GLU A 467 -68.68 1.85 -44.76
CA GLU A 467 -68.43 2.49 -43.46
C GLU A 467 -68.08 1.47 -42.35
N VAL A 468 -68.78 0.32 -42.33
CA VAL A 468 -68.47 -0.78 -41.40
C VAL A 468 -67.08 -1.38 -41.64
N ARG A 469 -66.64 -1.45 -42.91
CA ARG A 469 -65.28 -1.90 -43.27
C ARG A 469 -64.21 -0.92 -42.80
N LEU A 470 -64.50 0.38 -42.88
CA LEU A 470 -63.57 1.43 -42.47
C LEU A 470 -63.37 1.42 -40.94
N SER A 471 -64.45 1.30 -40.17
CA SER A 471 -64.39 1.21 -38.71
C SER A 471 -63.64 -0.04 -38.19
N ASN A 472 -63.74 -1.18 -38.89
CA ASN A 472 -62.98 -2.38 -38.55
C ASN A 472 -61.47 -2.24 -38.84
N MET A 473 -61.08 -1.52 -39.89
CA MET A 473 -59.67 -1.23 -40.18
C MET A 473 -59.06 -0.29 -39.13
N GLU A 474 -59.81 0.71 -38.66
CA GLU A 474 -59.36 1.64 -37.62
C GLU A 474 -59.12 0.92 -36.28
N LYS A 475 -59.98 -0.02 -35.90
CA LYS A 475 -59.75 -0.89 -34.71
C LYS A 475 -58.47 -1.71 -34.83
N GLN A 476 -58.23 -2.32 -35.99
CA GLN A 476 -57.00 -3.09 -36.23
C GLN A 476 -55.74 -2.23 -36.21
N LEU A 477 -55.84 -0.95 -36.63
CA LEU A 477 -54.73 0.00 -36.55
C LEU A 477 -54.37 0.30 -35.08
N MET A 478 -55.37 0.61 -34.24
CA MET A 478 -55.14 0.90 -32.82
C MET A 478 -54.55 -0.31 -32.06
N GLU A 479 -55.00 -1.53 -32.35
CA GLU A 479 -54.42 -2.75 -31.76
C GLU A 479 -52.94 -2.91 -32.14
N LYS A 480 -52.58 -2.60 -33.39
CA LYS A 480 -51.19 -2.66 -33.85
C LYS A 480 -50.33 -1.55 -33.24
N GLU A 481 -50.86 -0.34 -33.06
CA GLU A 481 -50.16 0.76 -32.36
C GLU A 481 -49.92 0.43 -30.89
N LEU A 482 -50.90 -0.16 -30.20
CA LEU A 482 -50.74 -0.61 -28.82
C LEU A 482 -49.64 -1.67 -28.69
N LEU A 483 -49.61 -2.64 -29.62
CA LEU A 483 -48.56 -3.67 -29.67
C LEU A 483 -47.17 -3.08 -29.94
N ILE A 484 -47.07 -2.11 -30.85
CA ILE A 484 -45.81 -1.39 -31.13
C ILE A 484 -45.32 -0.68 -29.86
N ASN A 485 -46.21 0.02 -29.15
CA ASN A 485 -45.87 0.71 -27.89
C ASN A 485 -45.43 -0.27 -26.78
N GLN A 486 -46.06 -1.45 -26.70
CA GLN A 486 -45.65 -2.48 -25.75
C GLN A 486 -44.26 -3.05 -26.09
N VAL A 487 -44.01 -3.32 -27.38
CA VAL A 487 -42.73 -3.84 -27.86
C VAL A 487 -41.61 -2.82 -27.68
N THR A 488 -41.85 -1.54 -27.99
CA THR A 488 -40.86 -0.47 -27.78
C THR A 488 -40.53 -0.31 -26.30
N HIS A 489 -41.52 -0.36 -25.41
CA HIS A 489 -41.27 -0.28 -23.97
C HIS A 489 -40.48 -1.49 -23.43
N LEU A 490 -40.72 -2.70 -23.94
CA LEU A 490 -39.91 -3.88 -23.60
C LEU A 490 -38.47 -3.76 -24.14
N LEU A 491 -38.31 -3.21 -25.34
CA LEU A 491 -37.01 -2.99 -25.96
C LEU A 491 -36.18 -1.93 -25.21
N GLU A 492 -36.81 -0.85 -24.76
CA GLU A 492 -36.19 0.19 -23.93
C GLU A 492 -35.75 -0.39 -22.57
N ARG A 493 -36.61 -1.19 -21.94
CA ARG A 493 -36.31 -1.83 -20.64
C ARG A 493 -35.16 -2.85 -20.73
N THR A 494 -35.08 -3.59 -21.84
CA THR A 494 -33.98 -4.54 -22.09
C THR A 494 -32.68 -3.82 -22.41
N LYS A 495 -32.72 -2.73 -23.19
CA LYS A 495 -31.58 -1.82 -23.39
C LYS A 495 -31.06 -1.26 -22.07
N GLN A 496 -31.94 -0.69 -21.24
CA GLN A 496 -31.55 -0.16 -19.92
C GLN A 496 -30.89 -1.21 -19.05
N LYS A 497 -31.44 -2.44 -19.00
CA LYS A 497 -30.80 -3.56 -18.26
C LYS A 497 -29.42 -3.93 -18.82
N ALA A 498 -29.25 -3.91 -20.14
CA ALA A 498 -27.97 -4.18 -20.78
C ALA A 498 -26.94 -3.08 -20.47
N ASP A 499 -27.35 -1.81 -20.48
CA ASP A 499 -26.48 -0.67 -20.16
C ASP A 499 -26.12 -0.62 -18.68
N THR A 500 -27.05 -0.91 -17.76
CA THR A 500 -26.72 -1.06 -16.33
C THR A 500 -25.74 -2.22 -16.09
N GLY A 501 -25.86 -3.32 -16.85
CA GLY A 501 -24.92 -4.44 -16.77
C GLY A 501 -23.51 -4.09 -17.25
N LYS A 502 -23.37 -3.22 -18.26
CA LYS A 502 -22.08 -2.67 -18.70
C LYS A 502 -21.45 -1.78 -17.62
N ASP A 503 -22.26 -0.93 -16.97
CA ASP A 503 -21.76 -0.07 -15.90
C ASP A 503 -21.29 -0.85 -14.69
N ASP A 504 -22.01 -1.92 -14.31
CA ASP A 504 -21.63 -2.76 -13.17
C ASP A 504 -20.39 -3.60 -13.47
N THR A 505 -20.25 -4.13 -14.70
CA THR A 505 -19.02 -4.81 -15.12
C THR A 505 -17.83 -3.85 -15.21
N LEU A 506 -18.03 -2.61 -15.65
CA LEU A 506 -16.99 -1.57 -15.65
C LEU A 506 -16.57 -1.16 -14.23
N LYS A 507 -17.52 -0.99 -13.30
CA LYS A 507 -17.23 -0.74 -11.88
C LYS A 507 -16.44 -1.90 -11.27
N LEU A 508 -16.81 -3.15 -11.57
CA LEU A 508 -16.10 -4.34 -11.11
C LEU A 508 -14.66 -4.36 -11.65
N ALA A 509 -14.46 -4.08 -12.94
CA ALA A 509 -13.13 -4.01 -13.56
C ALA A 509 -12.26 -2.91 -12.94
N LYS A 510 -12.82 -1.71 -12.70
CA LYS A 510 -12.12 -0.63 -11.99
C LYS A 510 -11.74 -1.02 -10.56
N SER A 511 -12.65 -1.67 -9.83
CA SER A 511 -12.39 -2.17 -8.47
C SER A 511 -11.27 -3.21 -8.45
N ILE A 512 -11.24 -4.14 -9.41
CA ILE A 512 -10.18 -5.14 -9.55
C ILE A 512 -8.83 -4.48 -9.84
N ASN A 513 -8.78 -3.49 -10.74
CA ASN A 513 -7.55 -2.76 -11.05
C ASN A 513 -7.02 -1.99 -9.83
N GLU A 514 -7.91 -1.36 -9.08
CA GLU A 514 -7.59 -0.66 -7.83
C GLU A 514 -7.02 -1.64 -6.78
N MET A 515 -7.65 -2.81 -6.62
CA MET A 515 -7.17 -3.86 -5.71
C MET A 515 -5.82 -4.43 -6.15
N GLN A 516 -5.60 -4.65 -7.44
CA GLN A 516 -4.29 -5.06 -7.96
C GLN A 516 -3.22 -4.01 -7.70
N ARG A 517 -3.54 -2.73 -7.89
CA ARG A 517 -2.61 -1.63 -7.58
C ARG A 517 -2.25 -1.61 -6.09
N LYS A 518 -3.25 -1.71 -5.20
CA LYS A 518 -3.03 -1.80 -3.75
C LYS A 518 -2.18 -3.02 -3.38
N ILE A 519 -2.42 -4.18 -3.98
CA ILE A 519 -1.58 -5.37 -3.78
C ILE A 519 -0.14 -5.12 -4.20
N LYS A 520 0.11 -4.51 -5.36
CA LYS A 520 1.47 -4.17 -5.81
C LYS A 520 2.15 -3.20 -4.85
N GLU A 521 1.44 -2.16 -4.40
CA GLU A 521 1.96 -1.18 -3.45
C GLU A 521 2.29 -1.82 -2.09
N THR A 522 1.40 -2.65 -1.53
CA THR A 522 1.66 -3.35 -0.26
C THR A 522 2.76 -4.39 -0.39
N THR A 523 2.86 -5.07 -1.53
CA THR A 523 3.95 -6.03 -1.81
C THR A 523 5.29 -5.32 -1.86
N ARG A 524 5.39 -4.14 -2.52
CA ARG A 524 6.61 -3.32 -2.52
C ARG A 524 6.99 -2.86 -1.11
N LYS A 525 6.01 -2.38 -0.33
CA LYS A 525 6.25 -2.00 1.08
C LYS A 525 6.73 -3.19 1.91
N MET A 526 6.14 -4.37 1.72
CA MET A 526 6.57 -5.60 2.38
C MET A 526 8.00 -5.99 1.97
N MET A 527 8.35 -5.89 0.68
CA MET A 527 9.73 -6.14 0.21
C MET A 527 10.73 -5.18 0.86
N SER A 528 10.41 -3.88 0.92
CA SER A 528 11.23 -2.87 1.62
C SER A 528 11.42 -3.23 3.09
N LEU A 529 10.33 -3.51 3.80
CA LEU A 529 10.37 -3.92 5.21
C LEU A 529 11.15 -5.22 5.40
N THR A 530 11.02 -6.18 4.49
CA THR A 530 11.77 -7.46 4.56
C THR A 530 13.27 -7.21 4.36
N ALA A 531 13.65 -6.31 3.44
CA ALA A 531 15.03 -5.91 3.26
C ALA A 531 15.58 -5.19 4.50
N GLU A 532 14.85 -4.21 5.05
CA GLU A 532 15.21 -3.51 6.30
C GLU A 532 15.35 -4.48 7.48
N LEU A 533 14.44 -5.44 7.59
CA LEU A 533 14.44 -6.44 8.66
C LEU A 533 15.63 -7.40 8.50
N SER A 534 15.99 -7.78 7.27
CA SER A 534 17.19 -8.59 7.00
C SER A 534 18.49 -7.84 7.31
N MET A 535 18.57 -6.55 6.96
CA MET A 535 19.71 -5.69 7.29
C MET A 535 19.84 -5.49 8.81
N ASN A 536 18.72 -5.24 9.49
CA ASN A 536 18.71 -5.11 10.95
C ASN A 536 19.03 -6.43 11.67
N GLN A 537 18.60 -7.58 11.13
CA GLN A 537 18.97 -8.89 11.64
C GLN A 537 20.48 -9.14 11.48
N ALA A 538 21.05 -8.80 10.33
CA ALA A 538 22.50 -8.89 10.10
C ALA A 538 23.27 -7.98 11.07
N ASN A 539 22.84 -6.73 11.24
CA ASN A 539 23.44 -5.79 12.19
C ASN A 539 23.34 -6.28 13.64
N ALA A 540 22.21 -6.85 14.04
CA ALA A 540 22.04 -7.44 15.37
C ALA A 540 22.93 -8.67 15.58
N MET A 541 23.10 -9.51 14.55
CA MET A 541 24.03 -10.64 14.59
C MET A 541 25.48 -10.18 14.72
N MET A 542 25.91 -9.16 13.96
CA MET A 542 27.26 -8.59 14.10
C MET A 542 27.49 -8.00 15.49
N LEU A 543 26.55 -7.19 16.00
CA LEU A 543 26.65 -6.62 17.35
C LEU A 543 26.67 -7.69 18.45
N ASN A 544 25.91 -8.78 18.30
CA ASN A 544 25.96 -9.91 19.22
C ASN A 544 27.30 -10.65 19.13
N HIS A 545 27.86 -10.79 17.93
CA HIS A 545 29.18 -11.40 17.75
C HIS A 545 30.27 -10.55 18.40
N GLU A 546 30.27 -9.24 18.17
CA GLU A 546 31.18 -8.29 18.84
C GLU A 546 31.01 -8.32 20.36
N LEU A 547 29.77 -8.33 20.87
CA LEU A 547 29.51 -8.45 22.31
C LEU A 547 30.09 -9.74 22.88
N LYS A 548 29.90 -10.86 22.18
CA LYS A 548 30.42 -12.15 22.61
C LYS A 548 31.95 -12.19 22.58
N GLN A 549 32.58 -11.62 21.54
CA GLN A 549 34.04 -11.47 21.49
C GLN A 549 34.56 -10.64 22.66
N GLU A 550 33.93 -9.51 22.98
CA GLU A 550 34.32 -8.67 24.11
C GLU A 550 34.06 -9.36 25.46
N GLU A 551 32.97 -10.12 25.60
CA GLU A 551 32.67 -10.93 26.79
C GLU A 551 33.70 -12.07 26.97
N ASP A 552 34.07 -12.75 25.90
CA ASP A 552 35.09 -13.81 25.89
C ASP A 552 36.47 -13.22 26.21
N LEU A 553 36.83 -12.07 25.63
CA LEU A 553 38.07 -11.34 25.96
C LEU A 553 38.10 -10.95 27.43
N ILE A 554 37.01 -10.39 27.96
CA ILE A 554 36.92 -10.04 29.39
C ILE A 554 37.02 -11.31 30.25
N GLY A 555 36.39 -12.41 29.86
CA GLY A 555 36.49 -13.70 30.54
C GLY A 555 37.93 -14.23 30.58
N GLN A 556 38.65 -14.14 29.45
CA GLN A 556 40.07 -14.48 29.36
C GLN A 556 40.94 -13.56 30.24
N CYS A 557 40.66 -12.26 30.27
CA CYS A 557 41.35 -11.31 31.14
C CYS A 557 41.16 -11.67 32.62
N TYR A 558 39.94 -12.03 33.04
CA TYR A 558 39.67 -12.48 34.42
C TYR A 558 40.34 -13.81 34.74
N ALA A 559 40.37 -14.76 33.80
CA ALA A 559 41.05 -16.04 33.98
C ALA A 559 42.57 -15.86 34.15
N ARG A 560 43.21 -15.04 33.31
CA ARG A 560 44.64 -14.69 33.44
C ARG A 560 44.95 -13.98 34.75
N MET A 561 44.11 -13.02 35.13
CA MET A 561 44.24 -12.35 36.43
C MET A 561 44.10 -13.31 37.61
N ALA A 562 43.19 -14.28 37.55
CA ALA A 562 43.02 -15.30 38.59
C ALA A 562 44.24 -16.24 38.68
N GLN A 563 44.96 -16.42 37.58
CA GLN A 563 46.23 -17.16 37.51
C GLN A 563 47.45 -16.31 37.91
N GLY A 564 47.26 -15.03 38.23
CA GLY A 564 48.34 -14.10 38.61
C GLY A 564 49.11 -13.50 37.44
N GLU A 565 48.65 -13.70 36.20
CA GLU A 565 49.23 -13.17 34.98
C GLU A 565 48.59 -11.82 34.58
N ALA A 566 49.24 -11.09 33.67
CA ALA A 566 48.73 -9.81 33.21
C ALA A 566 47.38 -9.99 32.46
N PRO A 567 46.39 -9.10 32.68
CA PRO A 567 45.04 -9.26 32.12
C PRO A 567 45.01 -9.31 30.59
N SER A 568 45.98 -8.70 29.91
CA SER A 568 46.08 -8.71 28.45
C SER A 568 47.55 -8.69 28.03
N GLU A 569 47.86 -9.30 26.90
CA GLU A 569 49.22 -9.38 26.34
C GLU A 569 49.80 -8.00 26.03
N ALA A 570 48.97 -7.02 25.65
CA ALA A 570 49.40 -5.63 25.49
C ALA A 570 49.85 -5.00 26.83
N ILE A 571 49.15 -5.34 27.92
CA ILE A 571 49.49 -4.87 29.27
C ILE A 571 50.76 -5.59 29.77
N GLU A 572 50.93 -6.86 29.42
CA GLU A 572 52.16 -7.61 29.70
C GLU A 572 53.37 -7.00 29.00
N GLN A 573 53.24 -6.63 27.72
CA GLN A 573 54.28 -5.96 26.96
C GLN A 573 54.63 -4.57 27.53
N GLU A 574 53.64 -3.79 27.95
CA GLU A 574 53.87 -2.52 28.65
C GLU A 574 54.60 -2.74 29.99
N TRP A 575 54.25 -3.79 30.73
CA TRP A 575 54.92 -4.14 31.99
C TRP A 575 56.36 -4.61 31.77
N LEU A 576 56.60 -5.46 30.77
CA LEU A 576 57.94 -5.89 30.35
C LEU A 576 58.79 -4.70 29.92
N LYS A 577 58.21 -3.75 29.19
CA LYS A 577 58.89 -2.51 28.79
C LYS A 577 59.29 -1.68 30.01
N LYS A 578 58.38 -1.43 30.95
CA LYS A 578 58.69 -0.74 32.21
C LYS A 578 59.76 -1.49 33.02
N LYS A 579 59.69 -2.82 33.10
CA LYS A 579 60.69 -3.64 33.82
C LYS A 579 62.07 -3.56 33.17
N ASN A 580 62.13 -3.58 31.85
CA ASN A 580 63.38 -3.42 31.10
C ASN A 580 63.95 -2.01 31.25
N GLU A 581 63.11 -0.98 31.25
CA GLU A 581 63.52 0.41 31.52
C GLU A 581 64.07 0.56 32.94
N GLU A 582 63.42 -0.02 33.96
CA GLU A 582 63.94 -0.05 35.34
C GLU A 582 65.27 -0.80 35.45
N GLN A 583 65.41 -1.94 34.75
CA GLN A 583 66.64 -2.72 34.74
C GLN A 583 67.78 -1.94 34.06
N GLN A 584 67.50 -1.25 32.95
CA GLN A 584 68.46 -0.36 32.30
C GLN A 584 68.86 0.79 33.22
N GLN A 585 67.93 1.37 33.98
CA GLN A 585 68.26 2.41 34.95
C GLN A 585 69.13 1.87 36.09
N LYS A 586 68.86 0.67 36.61
CA LYS A 586 69.71 0.02 37.61
C LYS A 586 71.12 -0.24 37.08
N ASN A 587 71.23 -0.76 35.86
CA ASN A 587 72.53 -1.01 35.23
C ASN A 587 73.32 0.30 35.06
N ARG A 588 72.68 1.39 34.60
CA ARG A 588 73.31 2.72 34.50
C ARG A 588 73.77 3.26 35.85
N LEU A 589 73.01 3.01 36.92
CA LEU A 589 73.41 3.41 38.27
C LEU A 589 74.59 2.59 38.78
N LEU A 590 74.59 1.27 38.51
CA LEU A 590 75.69 0.38 38.88
C LEU A 590 76.97 0.72 38.12
N GLU A 591 76.85 1.03 36.83
CA GLU A 591 77.96 1.47 35.98
C GLU A 591 78.55 2.80 36.47
N LYS A 592 77.70 3.75 36.88
CA LYS A 592 78.16 4.97 37.55
C LYS A 592 78.86 4.70 38.87
N GLN A 593 78.36 3.78 39.69
CA GLN A 593 79.00 3.39 40.94
C GLN A 593 80.36 2.71 40.70
N TRP A 594 80.44 1.84 39.70
CA TRP A 594 81.70 1.23 39.26
C TRP A 594 82.72 2.28 38.80
N LEU A 595 82.29 3.26 38.00
CA LEU A 595 83.14 4.38 37.57
C LEU A 595 83.60 5.24 38.75
N GLU A 596 82.71 5.55 39.70
CA GLU A 596 83.07 6.28 40.92
C GLU A 596 84.04 5.48 41.81
N GLU A 597 83.86 4.17 41.94
CA GLU A 597 84.78 3.28 42.68
C GLU A 597 86.13 3.14 41.99
N GLU A 598 86.16 3.07 40.67
CA GLU A 598 87.38 3.08 39.84
C GLU A 598 88.11 4.42 39.98
N GLU A 599 87.38 5.55 39.96
CA GLU A 599 87.93 6.90 40.18
C GLU A 599 88.50 7.06 41.60
N VAL A 600 87.86 6.44 42.61
CA VAL A 600 88.36 6.39 44.00
C VAL A 600 89.56 5.45 44.13
N HIS A 601 89.59 4.31 43.43
CA HIS A 601 90.73 3.41 43.37
C HIS A 601 91.95 4.07 42.71
N LEU A 602 91.73 4.81 41.63
CA LEU A 602 92.75 5.64 40.98
C LEU A 602 93.25 6.76 41.90
N ARG A 603 92.38 7.33 42.75
CA ARG A 603 92.78 8.31 43.79
C ARG A 603 93.65 7.73 44.91
N LYS A 604 93.58 6.42 45.20
CA LYS A 604 94.40 5.77 46.25
C LYS A 604 95.86 5.54 45.83
N VAL A 605 96.15 5.51 44.52
CA VAL A 605 97.51 5.44 43.99
C VAL A 605 97.97 6.87 43.75
N GLY A 606 98.81 7.42 44.65
CA GLY A 606 99.18 8.84 44.70
C GLY A 606 99.88 9.38 43.44
N SER A 607 99.12 9.67 42.39
CA SER A 607 99.58 10.34 41.17
C SER A 607 98.64 11.50 40.84
N THR A 608 99.23 12.62 40.41
CA THR A 608 98.57 13.88 40.07
C THR A 608 97.47 13.71 39.00
N LEU A 609 96.30 14.33 39.23
CA LEU A 609 95.17 14.29 38.30
C LEU A 609 95.53 15.01 36.99
N THR A 610 95.54 14.26 35.88
CA THR A 610 95.49 14.80 34.53
C THR A 610 94.29 14.20 33.81
N THR A 611 93.48 15.04 33.17
CA THR A 611 92.28 14.65 32.39
C THR A 611 92.62 14.05 31.01
N ALA A 612 93.90 13.76 30.75
CA ALA A 612 94.36 13.22 29.49
C ALA A 612 94.40 11.68 29.56
N GLU A 613 93.69 11.01 28.66
CA GLU A 613 93.80 9.55 28.49
C GLU A 613 95.28 9.15 28.29
N GLN A 614 95.80 8.24 29.10
CA GLN A 614 97.16 7.74 28.94
C GLN A 614 97.29 7.01 27.59
N ARG A 615 98.26 7.43 26.77
CA ARG A 615 98.51 6.81 25.47
C ARG A 615 99.07 5.39 25.68
N PRO A 616 98.54 4.36 24.98
CA PRO A 616 99.13 3.03 25.01
C PRO A 616 100.59 3.10 24.56
N ASN A 617 101.51 2.77 25.45
CA ASN A 617 102.95 2.90 25.28
C ASN A 617 103.64 1.56 24.95
N ALA A 618 102.91 0.44 25.00
CA ALA A 618 103.38 -0.87 24.59
C ALA A 618 102.28 -1.65 23.86
N TYR A 619 102.70 -2.64 23.05
CA TYR A 619 101.79 -3.65 22.49
C TYR A 619 102.21 -5.04 22.99
N MET A 620 101.25 -5.96 23.03
CA MET A 620 101.51 -7.39 23.25
C MET A 620 101.64 -8.05 21.87
N PRO A 621 102.80 -8.62 21.52
CA PRO A 621 102.94 -9.36 20.27
C PRO A 621 102.19 -10.69 20.34
N ASP A 622 101.33 -10.96 19.37
CA ASP A 622 100.65 -12.25 19.27
C ASP A 622 101.58 -13.33 18.68
N ILE A 623 101.76 -14.38 19.48
CA ILE A 623 102.10 -15.77 19.11
C ILE A 623 103.61 -16.05 18.85
N GLY A 624 104.25 -16.72 19.81
CA GLY A 624 105.46 -17.52 19.56
C GLY A 624 106.54 -17.61 20.65
N CYS A 625 106.44 -16.89 21.78
CA CYS A 625 107.40 -16.98 22.88
C CYS A 625 106.70 -17.07 24.25
N ASP A 626 107.11 -18.02 25.08
CA ASP A 626 106.60 -18.27 26.43
C ASP A 626 107.00 -17.16 27.41
N LEU A 627 106.25 -16.05 27.38
CA LEU A 627 105.84 -15.13 28.46
C LEU A 627 105.54 -13.74 27.84
N PRO A 628 104.36 -13.14 28.10
CA PRO A 628 103.97 -11.89 27.45
C PRO A 628 104.57 -10.68 28.18
N VAL A 629 105.78 -10.27 27.81
CA VAL A 629 106.36 -9.00 28.27
C VAL A 629 105.97 -7.89 27.29
N PRO A 630 105.26 -6.82 27.72
CA PRO A 630 104.87 -5.71 26.85
C PRO A 630 106.10 -5.04 26.22
N ARG A 631 106.10 -4.86 24.90
CA ARG A 631 107.20 -4.17 24.19
C ARG A 631 106.81 -2.73 23.83
N PRO A 632 107.68 -1.74 24.08
CA PRO A 632 107.39 -0.35 23.75
C PRO A 632 107.31 -0.14 22.23
N TYR A 633 106.42 0.75 21.79
CA TYR A 633 106.39 1.17 20.39
C TYR A 633 107.72 1.86 20.04
N GLY A 634 108.38 1.42 18.97
CA GLY A 634 109.63 2.01 18.50
C GLY A 634 109.46 3.45 18.00
N LYS A 635 110.45 3.96 17.27
CA LYS A 635 110.51 5.37 16.79
C LYS A 635 109.30 5.80 15.92
N HIS A 636 108.40 4.89 15.55
CA HIS A 636 107.21 5.12 14.72
C HIS A 636 105.97 4.59 15.46
N ALA A 637 105.58 5.26 16.55
CA ALA A 637 104.40 4.89 17.32
C ALA A 637 103.11 5.19 16.52
N PRO A 638 102.09 4.31 16.56
CA PRO A 638 100.82 4.54 15.87
C PRO A 638 100.10 5.76 16.48
N PHE A 639 99.70 6.70 15.62
CA PHE A 639 98.94 7.89 16.01
C PHE A 639 97.44 7.57 16.04
N LYS A 640 96.76 7.81 17.17
CA LYS A 640 95.30 7.70 17.30
C LYS A 640 94.66 8.84 16.47
N PRO A 641 93.88 8.57 15.41
CA PRO A 641 93.17 9.62 14.69
C PRO A 641 92.29 10.41 15.66
N GLN A 642 92.35 11.74 15.62
CA GLN A 642 91.42 12.56 16.41
C GLN A 642 89.98 12.31 15.94
N GLU A 643 89.06 12.16 16.89
CA GLU A 643 87.64 12.07 16.58
C GLU A 643 87.20 13.34 15.84
N PRO A 644 86.49 13.20 14.71
CA PRO A 644 85.98 14.37 13.99
C PRO A 644 85.02 15.13 14.90
N GLY A 645 85.33 16.40 15.19
CA GLY A 645 84.48 17.24 16.03
C GLY A 645 83.05 17.33 15.50
N SER A 646 82.09 17.45 16.40
CA SER A 646 80.62 17.45 16.14
C SER A 646 80.12 18.51 15.14
N ASN A 647 80.99 19.37 14.61
CA ASN A 647 80.68 20.46 13.67
C ASN A 647 81.13 20.20 12.22
N MET A 648 81.49 18.97 11.85
CA MET A 648 81.68 18.66 10.43
C MET A 648 80.34 18.52 9.70
N ARG A 649 80.13 19.36 8.68
CA ARG A 649 79.00 19.23 7.74
C ARG A 649 79.12 17.89 7.00
N TYR A 650 78.13 17.03 7.13
CA TYR A 650 78.03 15.79 6.36
C TYR A 650 78.03 16.09 4.85
N ILE A 651 79.12 15.75 4.16
CA ILE A 651 79.14 15.71 2.70
C ILE A 651 78.36 14.46 2.29
N ARG A 652 77.16 14.63 1.70
CA ARG A 652 76.41 13.51 1.10
C ARG A 652 77.21 12.96 -0.08
N LYS A 653 77.47 11.65 -0.09
CA LYS A 653 78.00 10.95 -1.26
C LYS A 653 76.96 11.05 -2.39
N PRO A 654 77.34 11.44 -3.62
CA PRO A 654 76.40 11.43 -4.75
C PRO A 654 76.00 9.99 -5.07
N ASN A 655 74.69 9.75 -5.27
CA ASN A 655 74.19 8.45 -5.72
C ASN A 655 74.67 8.20 -7.15
N PRO A 656 75.23 7.01 -7.47
CA PRO A 656 75.53 6.65 -8.84
C PRO A 656 74.21 6.54 -9.61
N VAL A 657 74.14 7.24 -10.75
CA VAL A 657 73.04 7.09 -11.72
C VAL A 657 73.11 5.66 -12.27
N LEU A 658 72.03 4.91 -12.15
CA LEU A 658 71.87 3.63 -12.81
C LEU A 658 71.85 3.90 -14.32
N ILE A 659 72.84 3.37 -15.03
CA ILE A 659 72.86 3.33 -16.49
C ILE A 659 71.98 2.14 -16.88
N ASP A 660 70.86 2.42 -17.55
CA ASP A 660 70.04 1.40 -18.18
C ASP A 660 70.88 0.69 -19.26
N ILE A 661 70.97 -0.64 -19.16
CA ILE A 661 71.43 -1.55 -20.23
C ILE A 661 70.26 -2.45 -20.59
#